data_AF-A0A085YZR9-F1
#
_entry.id   AF-A0A085YZR9-F1
#
_cell.length_a   1.000
_cell.length_b   1.000
_cell.length_c   1.000
_cell.angle_alpha   90.00
_cell.angle_beta   90.00
_cell.angle_gamma   90.00
#
_symmetry.space_group_name_H-M   'P 1'
#
loop_
_entity.id
_entity.type
_entity.pdbx_description
1 polymer ?
#
loop_
_entity_poly.entity_id
_entity_poly.type
_entity_poly.pdbx_seq_one_letter_code
_entity_poly.pdbx_strand_id
1 'polypeptide(L)'
;MKRLLLIICTFWCLILNAQLDNEHWFAPMSAKAGTNGLEGYLYLSTDENVPFSVQIFNNNTLYTTVQVSKNNPAQVIIPNNFLIASSQSQLFTPNNMGLNVKGTKKFFANYRFAMQNHAEILTSKGAAGLGTTFYAGVAPISGSEDHMNATIGVTATEDNTVVTISGYNPGITFSDGVSSPTRTFTLNKGKSYILDVVSSWSNINKNGLVGAKIVATKAISVTNGNFNAAYTSLNLTNNDILMDQAVPVDRLGKDFVVVKGNGTVTSQMETALIIATENNTQITFNGSGATTTLNEGQYYIVPSARYQHQGNGHYNMNISSTKNIYVYQLLSGATNGNEYASGGMNFIPPLSCFMPSKIDEIGYINQIGGQNFATRLNIITQAGATVTLNGTNIAAANGPYPVTGNPNWVSYSIQNVTGNVTLNSTKAMTAGIAAGSGAVGYGGYFAGFSSVPAITKTGDCYAGIRLQVDNNYDGYQWFLNGVAITGATTYFINPELYGAGAYTCSVTKNNCETKLTTVYNYTLCPPISTTTYTIGSCNTKVITPVFTSSTQTIVPSLTTIISQPTSGTATVNPTNGQITYTPNPTTVNTTDTFIYYIQGNGNPFAFEYFKIIINTDVLQANNASLSSCSNASGNGTYDLTTANITSATGTTITYFTNSNLTGQIPLPTNYTGPTGIIYANITSAYGCTKVAQITLTVTPSPNINTSNYNAVLCDDNFDGIINVNFNTVTPQIVANSGSFTVRYYLNQTDANAGNGNTLPVNWTYTANTTVYVRVDGSSSVCPSSFGQIDFKIGNKITLLTTNVTTEICDNDLNGSQNVNLNDYKNQFTTDPSVTLTFHSTLADAQAGINTLAPSQTITSPKTFYIRFTSGNGCPNTATLIISLKSPKKSDILRDQIICSDDKAVLNAGDGFTSYLWSTGATTSTITVGVGTYFVDLEFNGCVYRQTVNVTAAQAPTITSIVVTGTTATINVSGGTAPYQYSLNGSDYQNSNVFSGLTRGPHKVYVIGRDGCLPVIKDFLILNLINTITPNGDGRNDVLDYSDLKIKDQVNIEVADRYGATVYKSSNNNYKWDGKPGGRSLPTGTYWYIIRWVEPDTKLPVSHSGWLLIKNRE
;
A
#
# COMPACT_ATOMS: atom_id res chain seq x y z
N MET A 1 47.77 13.56 46.85
CA MET A 1 46.66 14.32 46.21
C MET A 1 46.54 13.78 44.78
N LYS A 2 45.78 12.72 44.50
CA LYS A 2 44.31 12.57 44.46
C LYS A 2 43.62 13.57 43.52
N ARG A 3 43.01 13.00 42.47
CA ARG A 3 41.90 13.51 41.62
C ARG A 3 42.28 14.51 40.53
N LEU A 4 42.25 14.08 39.27
CA LEU A 4 41.17 14.38 38.30
C LEU A 4 41.64 14.06 36.86
N LEU A 5 41.74 12.78 36.47
CA LEU A 5 41.97 12.41 35.07
C LEU A 5 41.46 10.99 34.80
N LEU A 6 40.13 10.88 34.68
CA LEU A 6 39.42 9.80 33.99
C LEU A 6 37.98 10.28 33.86
N ILE A 7 37.45 10.35 32.64
CA ILE A 7 36.03 10.27 32.19
C ILE A 7 35.99 10.94 30.80
N ILE A 8 36.46 10.24 29.78
CA ILE A 8 35.97 10.35 28.40
C ILE A 8 35.98 8.93 27.84
N CYS A 9 34.93 8.15 28.15
CA CYS A 9 34.57 6.98 27.37
C CYS A 9 33.08 7.11 27.05
N THR A 10 32.85 7.40 25.78
CA THR A 10 31.57 7.58 25.10
C THR A 10 30.69 6.32 25.22
N PHE A 11 29.56 6.46 25.92
CA PHE A 11 28.45 5.50 25.85
C PHE A 11 27.53 5.92 24.70
N TRP A 12 27.53 5.15 23.61
CA TRP A 12 26.45 5.17 22.62
C TRP A 12 25.53 3.99 22.93
N CYS A 13 24.43 4.25 23.65
CA CYS A 13 23.34 3.29 23.86
C CYS A 13 22.30 3.46 22.74
N LEU A 14 22.09 2.41 21.95
CA LEU A 14 20.97 2.29 21.03
C LEU A 14 19.68 2.03 21.83
N ILE A 15 18.58 2.73 21.50
CA ILE A 15 17.30 2.67 22.23
C ILE A 15 16.20 2.26 21.27
N LEU A 16 15.52 1.15 21.56
CA LEU A 16 14.60 0.50 20.65
C LEU A 16 13.40 -0.12 21.39
N ASN A 17 12.34 -0.41 20.64
CA ASN A 17 11.07 -0.94 21.13
C ASN A 17 11.23 -2.40 21.55
N ALA A 18 10.36 -2.86 22.45
CA ALA A 18 10.41 -4.22 22.95
C ALA A 18 9.39 -5.11 22.23
N GLN A 19 9.89 -6.25 21.74
CA GLN A 19 9.16 -7.43 21.22
C GLN A 19 8.23 -7.25 20.01
N LEU A 20 7.44 -6.19 19.96
CA LEU A 20 6.71 -5.72 18.77
C LEU A 20 7.56 -4.62 18.12
N ASP A 21 8.32 -4.96 17.09
CA ASP A 21 9.29 -4.05 16.48
C ASP A 21 9.33 -4.18 14.96
N ASN A 22 10.00 -3.25 14.28
CA ASN A 22 10.13 -3.27 12.83
C ASN A 22 11.40 -4.01 12.34
N GLU A 23 12.35 -4.29 13.23
CA GLU A 23 13.58 -5.02 12.94
C GLU A 23 13.93 -5.99 14.07
N HIS A 24 14.22 -7.25 13.73
CA HIS A 24 14.55 -8.32 14.67
C HIS A 24 15.85 -9.01 14.27
N TRP A 25 16.69 -9.31 15.26
CA TRP A 25 17.95 -10.02 15.06
C TRP A 25 17.98 -11.30 15.90
N PHE A 26 18.49 -12.37 15.30
CA PHE A 26 18.70 -13.65 15.97
C PHE A 26 20.15 -14.07 15.84
N ALA A 27 20.79 -14.39 16.96
CA ALA A 27 22.13 -14.94 16.98
C ALA A 27 22.11 -16.47 16.93
N PRO A 28 23.07 -17.08 16.20
CA PRO A 28 23.14 -18.53 16.05
C PRO A 28 23.66 -19.23 17.31
N MET A 29 23.50 -20.54 17.41
CA MET A 29 23.85 -21.36 18.56
C MET A 29 24.62 -22.63 18.13
N SER A 30 25.37 -23.25 19.03
CA SER A 30 26.08 -24.51 18.78
C SER A 30 25.27 -25.72 19.25
N ALA A 31 25.01 -26.66 18.35
CA ALA A 31 24.48 -27.99 18.67
C ALA A 31 25.61 -29.03 18.68
N LYS A 32 25.66 -29.87 19.73
CA LYS A 32 26.64 -30.96 19.84
C LYS A 32 26.08 -32.33 19.47
N ALA A 33 24.81 -32.56 19.71
CA ALA A 33 24.12 -33.75 19.24
C ALA A 33 22.64 -33.43 18.97
N GLY A 34 21.87 -34.47 18.66
CA GLY A 34 20.41 -34.36 18.55
C GLY A 34 19.90 -33.69 17.27
N THR A 35 20.74 -33.15 16.38
CA THR A 35 20.29 -32.37 15.20
C THR A 35 19.52 -33.16 14.13
N ASN A 36 19.35 -34.48 14.29
CA ASN A 36 18.60 -35.32 13.36
C ASN A 36 17.11 -34.95 13.39
N GLY A 37 16.55 -34.63 12.22
CA GLY A 37 15.14 -34.23 12.11
C GLY A 37 14.82 -32.87 12.74
N LEU A 38 15.84 -32.04 13.00
CA LEU A 38 15.67 -30.66 13.44
C LEU A 38 14.94 -29.84 12.37
N GLU A 39 13.86 -29.17 12.75
CA GLU A 39 13.12 -28.23 11.92
C GLU A 39 13.00 -26.88 12.63
N GLY A 40 13.38 -25.80 11.94
CA GLY A 40 13.31 -24.43 12.45
C GLY A 40 12.29 -23.58 11.70
N TYR A 41 11.52 -22.79 12.43
CA TYR A 41 10.46 -21.94 11.90
C TYR A 41 10.51 -20.55 12.51
N LEU A 42 10.35 -19.53 11.68
CA LEU A 42 10.13 -18.16 12.12
C LEU A 42 8.63 -17.86 12.08
N TYR A 43 8.07 -17.52 13.23
CA TYR A 43 6.68 -17.11 13.40
C TYR A 43 6.62 -15.59 13.49
N LEU A 44 5.84 -14.98 12.60
CA LEU A 44 5.68 -13.54 12.44
C LEU A 44 4.20 -13.16 12.60
N SER A 45 3.90 -12.19 13.45
CA SER A 45 2.52 -11.75 13.71
C SER A 45 2.45 -10.26 14.04
N THR A 46 1.29 -9.63 13.86
CA THR A 46 1.12 -8.18 14.02
C THR A 46 -0.34 -7.86 14.35
N ASP A 47 -0.59 -6.71 14.97
CA ASP A 47 -1.94 -6.18 15.19
C ASP A 47 -2.44 -5.31 14.04
N GLU A 48 -1.66 -5.17 12.98
CA GLU A 48 -2.00 -4.39 11.78
C GLU A 48 -3.01 -5.11 10.88
N ASN A 49 -4.21 -4.54 10.69
CA ASN A 49 -5.23 -5.10 9.81
C ASN A 49 -4.86 -5.09 8.32
N VAL A 50 -4.03 -4.13 7.89
CA VAL A 50 -3.60 -4.02 6.49
C VAL A 50 -2.32 -4.83 6.30
N PRO A 51 -2.30 -5.82 5.40
CA PRO A 51 -1.10 -6.60 5.10
C PRO A 51 0.09 -5.73 4.72
N PHE A 52 1.26 -6.05 5.26
CA PHE A 52 2.53 -5.45 4.88
C PHE A 52 3.62 -6.50 4.75
N SER A 53 4.66 -6.15 3.99
CA SER A 53 5.76 -7.05 3.69
C SER A 53 6.77 -7.09 4.84
N VAL A 54 7.18 -8.30 5.22
CA VAL A 54 8.30 -8.57 6.11
C VAL A 54 9.37 -9.33 5.34
N GLN A 55 10.57 -8.78 5.29
CA GLN A 55 11.75 -9.29 4.61
C GLN A 55 12.64 -10.03 5.61
N ILE A 56 13.07 -11.25 5.26
CA ILE A 56 13.95 -12.07 6.08
C ILE A 56 15.30 -12.17 5.39
N PHE A 57 16.36 -11.81 6.09
CA PHE A 57 17.74 -11.80 5.60
C PHE A 57 18.60 -12.77 6.41
N ASN A 58 19.52 -13.44 5.72
CA ASN A 58 20.65 -14.14 6.31
C ASN A 58 21.94 -13.55 5.75
N ASN A 59 22.88 -13.13 6.62
CA ASN A 59 24.13 -12.48 6.20
C ASN A 59 23.92 -11.33 5.19
N ASN A 60 22.99 -10.41 5.51
CA ASN A 60 22.58 -9.29 4.66
C ASN A 60 22.04 -9.66 3.26
N THR A 61 21.84 -10.95 2.97
CA THR A 61 21.23 -11.44 1.73
C THR A 61 19.77 -11.73 1.98
N LEU A 62 18.88 -11.21 1.14
CA LEU A 62 17.44 -11.45 1.25
C LEU A 62 17.18 -12.94 0.99
N TYR A 63 16.61 -13.64 1.98
CA TYR A 63 16.21 -15.04 1.88
C TYR A 63 14.80 -15.16 1.32
N THR A 64 13.84 -14.46 1.93
CA THR A 64 12.45 -14.44 1.45
C THR A 64 11.70 -13.21 1.96
N THR A 65 10.52 -12.97 1.40
CA THR A 65 9.58 -11.93 1.85
C THR A 65 8.22 -12.58 2.06
N VAL A 66 7.55 -12.27 3.18
CA VAL A 66 6.20 -12.75 3.50
C VAL A 66 5.28 -11.58 3.82
N GLN A 67 3.97 -11.79 3.62
CA GLN A 67 2.95 -10.83 4.06
C GLN A 67 2.51 -11.19 5.47
N VAL A 68 2.35 -10.18 6.32
CA VAL A 68 1.83 -10.34 7.68
C VAL A 68 0.72 -9.34 7.90
N SER A 69 -0.39 -9.79 8.49
CA SER A 69 -1.48 -8.94 8.97
C SER A 69 -2.14 -9.59 10.17
N LYS A 70 -2.95 -8.81 10.88
CA LYS A 70 -3.81 -9.30 11.94
C LYS A 70 -4.71 -10.44 11.44
N ASN A 71 -4.85 -11.46 12.27
CA ASN A 71 -5.45 -12.77 12.06
C ASN A 71 -4.78 -13.64 10.98
N ASN A 72 -3.66 -13.20 10.42
CA ASN A 72 -2.93 -13.90 9.37
C ASN A 72 -1.41 -13.88 9.67
N PRO A 73 -0.98 -14.52 10.77
CA PRO A 73 0.43 -14.65 11.09
C PRO A 73 1.14 -15.54 10.07
N ALA A 74 2.40 -15.22 9.76
CA ALA A 74 3.22 -16.00 8.83
C ALA A 74 4.10 -16.99 9.59
N GLN A 75 4.20 -18.21 9.07
CA GLN A 75 5.16 -19.24 9.48
C GLN A 75 6.13 -19.48 8.34
N VAL A 76 7.42 -19.32 8.58
CA VAL A 76 8.47 -19.43 7.56
C VAL A 76 9.48 -20.48 7.97
N ILE A 77 9.73 -21.49 7.11
CA ILE A 77 10.78 -22.48 7.33
C ILE A 77 12.14 -21.79 7.23
N ILE A 78 12.96 -21.95 8.26
CA ILE A 78 14.32 -21.42 8.35
C ILE A 78 15.31 -22.59 8.22
N PRO A 79 16.22 -22.56 7.25
CA PRO A 79 17.29 -23.56 7.15
C PRO A 79 18.11 -23.63 8.44
N ASN A 80 18.34 -24.85 8.95
CA ASN A 80 19.04 -25.05 10.21
C ASN A 80 20.41 -24.36 10.25
N ASN A 81 21.14 -24.37 9.12
CA ASN A 81 22.45 -23.72 9.01
C ASN A 81 22.41 -22.19 9.14
N PHE A 82 21.24 -21.56 9.21
CA PHE A 82 21.13 -20.12 9.49
C PHE A 82 21.29 -19.83 10.98
N LEU A 83 20.85 -20.71 11.88
CA LEU A 83 20.86 -20.44 13.32
C LEU A 83 21.50 -21.54 14.16
N ILE A 84 21.65 -22.76 13.67
CA ILE A 84 22.16 -23.90 14.43
C ILE A 84 23.41 -24.43 13.75
N ALA A 85 24.56 -24.24 14.40
CA ALA A 85 25.84 -24.77 13.97
C ALA A 85 25.98 -26.21 14.44
N SER A 86 26.31 -27.12 13.52
CA SER A 86 26.49 -28.55 13.79
C SER A 86 27.90 -29.03 13.49
N SER A 87 28.80 -28.16 13.04
CA SER A 87 30.16 -28.50 12.67
C SER A 87 31.17 -27.55 13.31
N GLN A 88 32.36 -28.09 13.65
CA GLN A 88 33.42 -27.33 14.30
C GLN A 88 33.91 -26.15 13.44
N SER A 89 33.85 -26.24 12.11
CA SER A 89 34.28 -25.18 11.19
C SER A 89 33.40 -23.93 11.23
N GLN A 90 32.22 -24.01 11.84
CA GLN A 90 31.32 -22.86 12.06
C GLN A 90 31.56 -22.19 13.42
N LEU A 91 32.27 -22.86 14.33
CA LEU A 91 32.56 -22.37 15.67
C LEU A 91 33.89 -21.62 15.70
N PHE A 92 34.03 -20.67 16.61
CA PHE A 92 35.26 -19.90 16.81
C PHE A 92 35.80 -19.18 15.56
N THR A 93 34.94 -18.90 14.59
CA THR A 93 35.24 -18.11 13.39
C THR A 93 34.07 -17.20 13.04
N PRO A 94 34.31 -15.98 12.53
CA PRO A 94 33.27 -15.19 11.90
C PRO A 94 32.61 -15.98 10.76
N ASN A 95 31.28 -16.05 10.78
CA ASN A 95 30.51 -16.83 9.81
C ASN A 95 29.26 -16.07 9.31
N ASN A 96 28.57 -16.65 8.32
CA ASN A 96 27.39 -16.08 7.67
C ASN A 96 26.06 -16.46 8.38
N MET A 97 26.12 -17.03 9.58
CA MET A 97 24.92 -17.42 10.32
C MET A 97 24.29 -16.19 10.99
N GLY A 98 23.09 -16.36 11.55
CA GLY A 98 22.25 -15.30 12.11
C GLY A 98 21.14 -14.87 11.16
N LEU A 99 20.09 -14.25 11.72
CA LEU A 99 18.99 -13.68 10.95
C LEU A 99 18.83 -12.19 11.25
N ASN A 100 18.41 -11.45 10.23
CA ASN A 100 17.84 -10.12 10.35
C ASN A 100 16.47 -10.13 9.66
N VAL A 101 15.43 -9.68 10.36
CA VAL A 101 14.05 -9.68 9.86
C VAL A 101 13.51 -8.25 9.93
N LYS A 102 13.00 -7.70 8.82
CA LYS A 102 12.60 -6.28 8.69
C LYS A 102 11.22 -6.12 8.10
N GLY A 103 10.43 -5.18 8.63
CA GLY A 103 9.11 -4.83 8.11
C GLY A 103 8.92 -3.32 8.06
N THR A 104 7.99 -2.87 7.22
CA THR A 104 7.61 -1.44 7.15
C THR A 104 6.75 -1.01 8.34
N LYS A 105 6.20 -1.95 9.10
CA LYS A 105 5.44 -1.76 10.34
C LYS A 105 5.95 -2.73 11.42
N LYS A 106 5.48 -2.57 12.66
CA LYS A 106 5.92 -3.41 13.79
C LYS A 106 5.25 -4.79 13.77
N PHE A 107 6.01 -5.83 14.12
CA PHE A 107 5.56 -7.22 14.22
C PHE A 107 6.30 -7.94 15.34
N PHE A 108 5.77 -9.08 15.80
CA PHE A 108 6.46 -10.01 16.68
C PHE A 108 7.24 -11.02 15.84
N ALA A 109 8.41 -11.44 16.32
CA ALA A 109 9.21 -12.49 15.69
C ALA A 109 9.65 -13.54 16.71
N ASN A 110 9.36 -14.81 16.42
CA ASN A 110 9.72 -15.94 17.27
C ASN A 110 10.34 -17.05 16.43
N TYR A 111 11.59 -17.40 16.70
CA TYR A 111 12.19 -18.58 16.10
C TYR A 111 11.88 -19.79 16.97
N ARG A 112 11.13 -20.75 16.45
CA ARG A 112 10.73 -21.98 17.14
C ARG A 112 11.31 -23.15 16.40
N PHE A 113 11.93 -24.07 17.12
CA PHE A 113 12.53 -25.24 16.51
C PHE A 113 12.26 -26.48 17.34
N ALA A 114 12.10 -27.60 16.65
CA ALA A 114 11.82 -28.89 17.27
C ALA A 114 12.54 -30.02 16.52
N MET A 115 12.74 -31.10 17.25
CA MET A 115 13.21 -32.40 16.79
C MET A 115 12.46 -33.47 17.58
N GLN A 116 12.78 -34.74 17.34
CA GLN A 116 12.01 -35.86 17.88
C GLN A 116 11.75 -35.77 19.40
N ASN A 117 12.78 -35.42 20.16
CA ASN A 117 12.76 -35.42 21.63
C ASN A 117 13.18 -34.08 22.24
N HIS A 118 13.23 -32.99 21.47
CA HIS A 118 13.62 -31.69 22.01
C HIS A 118 12.93 -30.58 21.23
N ALA A 119 12.63 -29.46 21.88
CA ALA A 119 12.24 -28.23 21.20
C ALA A 119 12.67 -27.02 22.02
N GLU A 120 12.71 -25.85 21.41
CA GLU A 120 12.79 -24.60 22.15
C GLU A 120 12.25 -23.45 21.31
N ILE A 121 11.92 -22.34 21.99
CA ILE A 121 11.56 -21.08 21.34
C ILE A 121 12.54 -19.98 21.73
N LEU A 122 13.14 -19.37 20.72
CA LEU A 122 13.82 -18.09 20.84
C LEU A 122 12.84 -16.98 20.50
N THR A 123 12.25 -16.38 21.53
CA THR A 123 11.44 -15.17 21.35
C THR A 123 12.36 -13.97 21.15
N SER A 124 12.31 -13.33 19.98
CA SER A 124 13.04 -12.08 19.79
C SER A 124 12.51 -11.02 20.73
N LYS A 125 13.41 -10.30 21.40
CA LYS A 125 13.11 -9.15 22.23
C LYS A 125 12.96 -7.87 21.39
N GLY A 126 12.89 -8.02 20.07
CA GLY A 126 12.99 -6.91 19.13
C GLY A 126 14.32 -6.22 19.35
N ALA A 127 14.33 -4.92 19.20
CA ALA A 127 15.58 -4.22 19.30
C ALA A 127 15.93 -3.79 20.75
N ALA A 128 15.05 -4.08 21.73
CA ALA A 128 15.41 -4.18 23.15
C ALA A 128 16.38 -5.34 23.48
N GLY A 129 16.52 -6.33 22.59
CA GLY A 129 17.54 -7.40 22.70
C GLY A 129 18.92 -7.00 22.18
N LEU A 130 19.07 -5.78 21.64
CA LEU A 130 20.34 -5.28 21.10
C LEU A 130 21.04 -4.37 22.10
N GLY A 131 22.35 -4.54 22.26
CA GLY A 131 23.15 -3.70 23.15
C GLY A 131 24.62 -4.06 23.12
N THR A 132 25.39 -3.54 24.08
CA THR A 132 26.85 -3.67 24.10
C THR A 132 27.39 -4.45 25.29
N THR A 133 26.61 -4.65 26.36
CA THR A 133 27.05 -5.38 27.55
C THR A 133 26.01 -6.39 27.98
N PHE A 134 26.40 -7.66 28.09
CA PHE A 134 25.53 -8.78 28.49
C PHE A 134 26.26 -9.72 29.45
N TYR A 135 25.48 -10.55 30.14
CA TYR A 135 25.98 -11.72 30.87
C TYR A 135 25.33 -12.99 30.33
N ALA A 136 26.11 -14.07 30.20
CA ALA A 136 25.62 -15.33 29.65
C ALA A 136 24.74 -16.10 30.65
N GLY A 137 23.46 -16.27 30.30
CA GLY A 137 22.51 -17.13 31.00
C GLY A 137 22.54 -18.55 30.46
N VAL A 138 23.29 -19.43 31.11
CA VAL A 138 23.31 -20.86 30.76
C VAL A 138 22.90 -21.67 32.00
N ALA A 139 22.07 -22.69 31.82
CA ALA A 139 21.72 -23.60 32.89
C ALA A 139 22.97 -24.39 33.32
N PRO A 140 23.31 -24.43 34.62
CA PRO A 140 24.36 -25.30 35.13
C PRO A 140 24.03 -26.77 34.80
N ILE A 141 25.00 -27.46 34.21
CA ILE A 141 24.84 -28.85 33.78
C ILE A 141 25.20 -29.78 34.95
N SER A 142 24.28 -30.63 35.37
CA SER A 142 24.50 -31.63 36.41
C SER A 142 25.23 -32.89 35.88
N GLY A 143 24.98 -33.25 34.60
CA GLY A 143 25.60 -34.39 33.91
C GLY A 143 27.00 -34.11 33.35
N SER A 144 27.67 -35.14 32.81
CA SER A 144 29.02 -35.06 32.23
C SER A 144 29.09 -35.84 30.92
N GLU A 145 28.55 -35.25 29.87
CA GLU A 145 28.29 -35.93 28.59
C GLU A 145 28.83 -35.14 27.39
N ASP A 146 29.29 -35.84 26.36
CA ASP A 146 29.84 -35.24 25.13
C ASP A 146 28.78 -34.48 24.30
N HIS A 147 27.51 -34.82 24.49
CA HIS A 147 26.39 -34.18 23.82
C HIS A 147 25.82 -32.98 24.58
N MET A 148 26.14 -32.82 25.87
CA MET A 148 25.65 -31.69 26.67
C MET A 148 26.63 -30.52 26.61
N ASN A 149 26.12 -29.33 26.27
CA ASN A 149 26.94 -28.15 26.05
C ASN A 149 26.31 -26.88 26.61
N ALA A 150 27.14 -25.85 26.79
CA ALA A 150 26.70 -24.47 26.96
C ALA A 150 27.25 -23.64 25.78
N THR A 151 26.43 -22.73 25.24
CA THR A 151 26.74 -22.00 24.01
C THR A 151 26.45 -20.51 24.16
N ILE A 152 27.28 -19.69 23.51
CA ILE A 152 27.07 -18.26 23.32
C ILE A 152 27.17 -17.96 21.83
N GLY A 153 26.13 -17.35 21.29
CA GLY A 153 26.07 -16.83 19.95
C GLY A 153 26.03 -15.32 19.93
N VAL A 154 26.78 -14.70 19.02
CA VAL A 154 26.78 -13.25 18.83
C VAL A 154 26.61 -12.91 17.36
N THR A 155 25.69 -11.99 17.03
CA THR A 155 25.54 -11.39 15.69
C THR A 155 25.76 -9.89 15.77
N ALA A 156 26.59 -9.34 14.88
CA ALA A 156 26.82 -7.89 14.81
C ALA A 156 25.78 -7.17 13.96
N THR A 157 25.28 -6.03 14.44
CA THR A 157 24.32 -5.18 13.70
C THR A 157 25.00 -4.12 12.84
N GLU A 158 26.31 -3.92 13.03
CA GLU A 158 27.14 -2.91 12.38
C GLU A 158 28.52 -3.48 12.00
N ASP A 159 29.15 -2.86 10.99
CA ASP A 159 30.50 -3.23 10.57
C ASP A 159 31.56 -2.88 11.61
N ASN A 160 32.67 -3.62 11.62
CA ASN A 160 33.79 -3.41 12.54
C ASN A 160 33.38 -3.42 14.02
N THR A 161 32.44 -4.30 14.40
CA THR A 161 32.03 -4.51 15.78
C THR A 161 33.03 -5.42 16.47
N VAL A 162 33.74 -4.91 17.48
CA VAL A 162 34.69 -5.69 18.28
C VAL A 162 33.95 -6.23 19.49
N VAL A 163 34.00 -7.54 19.71
CA VAL A 163 33.35 -8.23 20.83
C VAL A 163 34.42 -8.90 21.68
N THR A 164 34.34 -8.73 23.00
CA THR A 164 35.20 -9.36 24.00
C THR A 164 34.34 -10.14 24.99
N ILE A 165 34.63 -11.43 25.14
CA ILE A 165 34.00 -12.30 26.13
C ILE A 165 35.03 -12.62 27.21
N SER A 166 34.65 -12.42 28.47
CA SER A 166 35.52 -12.50 29.66
C SER A 166 34.72 -12.89 30.90
N GLY A 167 35.36 -12.95 32.08
CA GLY A 167 34.67 -13.13 33.36
C GLY A 167 34.06 -14.52 33.62
N TYR A 168 34.17 -15.45 32.67
CA TYR A 168 33.94 -16.88 32.88
C TYR A 168 35.09 -17.50 33.67
N ASN A 169 34.89 -18.72 34.18
CA ASN A 169 35.92 -19.43 34.95
C ASN A 169 37.18 -19.67 34.08
N PRO A 170 38.38 -19.25 34.51
CA PRO A 170 39.59 -19.35 33.69
C PRO A 170 40.03 -20.79 33.38
N GLY A 171 39.52 -21.78 34.12
CA GLY A 171 39.78 -23.20 33.88
C GLY A 171 38.84 -23.87 32.88
N ILE A 172 37.99 -23.11 32.15
CA ILE A 172 37.13 -23.71 31.12
C ILE A 172 37.99 -24.16 29.92
N THR A 173 37.53 -25.22 29.25
CA THR A 173 38.10 -25.68 27.99
C THR A 173 37.03 -25.53 26.91
N PHE A 174 37.21 -24.58 26.01
CA PHE A 174 36.32 -24.37 24.86
C PHE A 174 36.41 -25.54 23.87
N SER A 175 35.41 -25.70 22.99
CA SER A 175 35.40 -26.85 22.08
C SER A 175 36.44 -26.82 20.96
N ASP A 176 37.19 -25.72 20.79
CA ASP A 176 38.41 -25.65 19.98
C ASP A 176 39.67 -26.17 20.73
N GLY A 177 39.52 -26.63 21.98
CA GLY A 177 40.59 -27.12 22.84
C GLY A 177 41.39 -26.03 23.54
N VAL A 178 41.07 -24.74 23.33
CA VAL A 178 41.86 -23.62 23.86
C VAL A 178 41.20 -23.04 25.11
N SER A 179 41.93 -22.99 26.22
CA SER A 179 41.57 -22.20 27.40
C SER A 179 42.18 -20.79 27.29
N SER A 180 41.37 -19.77 27.52
CA SER A 180 41.82 -18.36 27.52
C SER A 180 41.01 -17.58 28.55
N PRO A 181 41.57 -16.60 29.29
CA PRO A 181 40.78 -15.76 30.21
C PRO A 181 39.86 -14.77 29.46
N THR A 182 40.17 -14.47 28.19
CA THR A 182 39.41 -13.56 27.35
C THR A 182 39.42 -14.01 25.89
N ARG A 183 38.33 -13.80 25.16
CA ARG A 183 38.28 -14.00 23.71
C ARG A 183 37.77 -12.73 23.04
N THR A 184 38.53 -12.21 22.08
CA THR A 184 38.19 -10.99 21.34
C THR A 184 38.18 -11.27 19.85
N PHE A 185 37.16 -10.80 19.16
CA PHE A 185 36.99 -10.97 17.71
C PHE A 185 36.27 -9.76 17.11
N THR A 186 36.43 -9.56 15.80
CA THR A 186 35.78 -8.46 15.06
C THR A 186 34.77 -9.05 14.06
N LEU A 187 33.56 -8.49 14.05
CA LEU A 187 32.47 -8.88 13.17
C LEU A 187 32.03 -7.71 12.29
N ASN A 188 31.72 -8.01 11.03
CA ASN A 188 30.98 -7.11 10.17
C ASN A 188 29.48 -7.31 10.35
N LYS A 189 28.67 -6.33 9.90
CA LYS A 189 27.22 -6.38 10.01
C LYS A 189 26.68 -7.67 9.42
N GLY A 190 25.79 -8.35 10.13
CA GLY A 190 25.18 -9.61 9.70
C GLY A 190 26.11 -10.83 9.80
N LYS A 191 27.36 -10.68 10.25
CA LYS A 191 28.23 -11.78 10.61
C LYS A 191 28.02 -12.19 12.05
N SER A 192 28.25 -13.47 12.30
CA SER A 192 28.12 -14.06 13.63
C SER A 192 29.37 -14.77 14.10
N TYR A 193 29.46 -15.01 15.40
CA TYR A 193 30.49 -15.80 16.05
C TYR A 193 29.85 -16.68 17.13
N ILE A 194 30.25 -17.95 17.19
CA ILE A 194 29.68 -18.93 18.11
C ILE A 194 30.81 -19.54 18.95
N LEU A 195 30.57 -19.65 20.25
CA LEU A 195 31.46 -20.26 21.22
C LEU A 195 30.67 -21.28 22.02
N ASP A 196 31.32 -22.37 22.39
CA ASP A 196 30.72 -23.34 23.27
C ASP A 196 31.75 -24.09 24.13
N VAL A 197 31.22 -24.75 25.15
CA VAL A 197 31.94 -25.67 26.04
C VAL A 197 31.13 -26.96 26.14
N VAL A 198 31.83 -28.09 26.20
CA VAL A 198 31.22 -29.43 26.32
C VAL A 198 31.42 -29.95 27.74
N SER A 199 30.36 -30.50 28.35
CA SER A 199 30.32 -30.81 29.78
C SER A 199 31.28 -31.94 30.20
N SER A 200 31.55 -32.91 29.33
CA SER A 200 32.45 -34.04 29.57
C SER A 200 33.94 -33.68 29.53
N TRP A 201 34.32 -32.56 28.90
CA TRP A 201 35.73 -32.21 28.70
C TRP A 201 36.39 -31.67 29.97
N SER A 202 35.60 -31.09 30.87
CA SER A 202 36.06 -30.59 32.17
C SER A 202 34.88 -30.45 33.11
N ASN A 203 35.06 -30.81 34.38
CA ASN A 203 34.04 -30.55 35.40
C ASN A 203 33.75 -29.03 35.54
N ILE A 204 34.70 -28.17 35.16
CA ILE A 204 34.52 -26.71 35.12
C ILE A 204 33.56 -26.31 33.98
N ASN A 205 33.52 -27.03 32.86
CA ASN A 205 32.66 -26.68 31.72
C ASN A 205 31.16 -26.78 32.04
N LYS A 206 30.79 -27.52 33.08
CA LYS A 206 29.40 -27.68 33.53
C LYS A 206 28.74 -26.37 33.95
N ASN A 207 29.50 -25.45 34.52
CA ASN A 207 28.98 -24.18 35.03
C ASN A 207 29.91 -22.97 34.83
N GLY A 208 31.11 -23.18 34.30
CA GLY A 208 32.14 -22.14 34.18
C GLY A 208 31.79 -21.03 33.19
N LEU A 209 30.83 -21.25 32.29
CA LEU A 209 30.34 -20.24 31.34
C LEU A 209 29.16 -19.41 31.89
N VAL A 210 28.57 -19.80 33.02
CA VAL A 210 27.47 -19.05 33.65
C VAL A 210 28.00 -17.70 34.11
N GLY A 211 27.33 -16.62 33.69
CA GLY A 211 27.75 -15.26 34.04
C GLY A 211 28.99 -14.78 33.28
N ALA A 212 29.36 -15.40 32.16
CA ALA A 212 30.37 -14.85 31.25
C ALA A 212 29.96 -13.45 30.77
N LYS A 213 30.85 -12.46 30.93
CA LYS A 213 30.62 -11.06 30.52
C LYS A 213 30.95 -10.88 29.04
N ILE A 214 30.01 -10.36 28.28
CA ILE A 214 30.13 -10.09 26.85
C ILE A 214 30.08 -8.58 26.67
N VAL A 215 31.16 -7.99 26.14
CA VAL A 215 31.29 -6.55 25.90
C VAL A 215 31.58 -6.30 24.43
N ALA A 216 30.80 -5.46 23.77
CA ALA A 216 30.96 -5.08 22.37
C ALA A 216 31.15 -3.58 22.20
N THR A 217 31.87 -3.16 21.16
CA THR A 217 32.04 -1.73 20.83
C THR A 217 30.80 -1.12 20.17
N LYS A 218 29.91 -1.95 19.61
CA LYS A 218 28.66 -1.59 18.94
C LYS A 218 27.59 -2.62 19.28
N ALA A 219 26.33 -2.34 18.92
CA ALA A 219 25.25 -3.25 19.25
C ALA A 219 25.42 -4.64 18.64
N ILE A 220 25.09 -5.65 19.43
CA ILE A 220 25.04 -7.05 19.05
C ILE A 220 23.74 -7.68 19.54
N SER A 221 23.33 -8.75 18.87
CA SER A 221 22.32 -9.70 19.38
C SER A 221 23.05 -10.88 20.04
N VAL A 222 22.55 -11.34 21.18
CA VAL A 222 23.12 -12.46 21.94
C VAL A 222 22.07 -13.53 22.18
N THR A 223 22.36 -14.76 21.73
CA THR A 223 21.63 -15.98 22.09
C THR A 223 22.53 -16.78 23.01
N ASN A 224 22.03 -17.19 24.17
CA ASN A 224 22.78 -18.00 25.11
C ASN A 224 21.91 -19.07 25.76
N GLY A 225 22.57 -20.09 26.29
CA GLY A 225 21.91 -21.21 26.93
C GLY A 225 22.65 -22.51 26.69
N ASN A 226 21.90 -23.59 26.60
CA ASN A 226 22.35 -24.94 26.39
C ASN A 226 21.56 -25.54 25.24
N PHE A 227 22.24 -26.17 24.27
CA PHE A 227 21.52 -26.94 23.26
C PHE A 227 21.07 -28.29 23.82
N ASN A 228 21.87 -28.88 24.70
CA ASN A 228 21.43 -30.01 25.52
C ASN A 228 21.98 -29.83 26.94
N ALA A 229 21.11 -29.83 27.94
CA ALA A 229 21.51 -29.82 29.35
C ALA A 229 20.51 -30.52 30.27
N ALA A 230 21.05 -31.07 31.35
CA ALA A 230 20.30 -31.52 32.52
C ALA A 230 20.71 -30.64 33.71
N TYR A 231 19.76 -30.02 34.42
CA TYR A 231 20.04 -29.06 35.50
C TYR A 231 19.47 -29.46 36.86
N THR A 232 18.82 -30.63 36.93
CA THR A 232 18.33 -31.23 38.19
C THR A 232 19.37 -32.18 38.78
N SER A 233 19.30 -32.43 40.08
CA SER A 233 20.11 -33.46 40.75
C SER A 233 19.43 -34.82 40.80
N LEU A 234 18.14 -34.90 40.43
CA LEU A 234 17.33 -36.13 40.52
C LEU A 234 17.38 -36.98 39.25
N ASN A 235 17.79 -36.40 38.12
CA ASN A 235 17.96 -37.11 36.86
C ASN A 235 19.10 -36.46 36.06
N LEU A 236 20.12 -37.25 35.75
CA LEU A 236 21.33 -36.75 35.09
C LEU A 236 21.44 -37.16 33.61
N THR A 237 20.48 -37.96 33.13
CA THR A 237 20.52 -38.59 31.81
C THR A 237 19.59 -37.91 30.81
N ASN A 238 18.41 -37.49 31.28
CA ASN A 238 17.47 -36.73 30.47
C ASN A 238 17.96 -35.30 30.36
N ASN A 239 17.94 -34.77 29.15
CA ASN A 239 18.42 -33.43 28.82
C ASN A 239 17.45 -32.78 27.85
N ASP A 240 17.47 -31.46 27.81
CA ASP A 240 16.69 -30.72 26.82
C ASP A 240 17.44 -29.44 26.39
N ILE A 241 16.88 -28.78 25.39
CA ILE A 241 17.32 -27.46 24.95
C ILE A 241 16.83 -26.43 25.96
N LEU A 242 17.71 -25.51 26.39
CA LEU A 242 17.42 -24.47 27.38
C LEU A 242 18.08 -23.18 26.92
N MET A 243 17.37 -22.36 26.14
CA MET A 243 17.96 -21.11 25.62
C MET A 243 16.93 -20.03 25.36
N ASP A 244 17.38 -18.78 25.44
CA ASP A 244 16.59 -17.61 25.05
C ASP A 244 17.54 -16.52 24.53
N GLN A 245 16.98 -15.48 23.93
CA GLN A 245 17.71 -14.27 23.62
C GLN A 245 17.94 -13.45 24.89
N ALA A 246 19.19 -13.05 25.12
CA ALA A 246 19.54 -12.15 26.22
C ALA A 246 19.23 -10.69 25.90
N VAL A 247 19.00 -9.89 26.93
CA VAL A 247 18.90 -8.43 26.85
C VAL A 247 20.12 -7.79 27.51
N PRO A 248 20.54 -6.58 27.09
CA PRO A 248 21.68 -5.91 27.68
C PRO A 248 21.41 -5.42 29.11
N VAL A 249 22.50 -5.18 29.87
CA VAL A 249 22.45 -4.87 31.31
C VAL A 249 21.62 -3.61 31.65
N ASP A 250 21.56 -2.65 30.73
CA ASP A 250 20.78 -1.41 30.86
C ASP A 250 19.26 -1.62 30.72
N ARG A 251 18.81 -2.84 30.39
CA ARG A 251 17.38 -3.24 30.27
C ARG A 251 16.90 -4.15 31.40
N LEU A 252 17.77 -4.45 32.35
CA LEU A 252 17.44 -5.28 33.50
C LEU A 252 16.73 -4.47 34.59
N GLY A 253 16.16 -5.19 35.55
CA GLY A 253 15.51 -4.61 36.71
C GLY A 253 15.72 -5.44 37.96
N LYS A 254 14.89 -5.18 38.96
CA LYS A 254 15.12 -5.62 40.34
C LYS A 254 14.05 -6.51 40.93
N ASP A 255 12.83 -6.46 40.38
CA ASP A 255 11.66 -7.16 40.92
C ASP A 255 11.05 -8.01 39.81
N PHE A 256 10.76 -9.26 40.11
CA PHE A 256 10.36 -10.29 39.15
C PHE A 256 9.30 -11.20 39.77
N VAL A 257 8.41 -11.72 38.93
CA VAL A 257 7.51 -12.81 39.30
C VAL A 257 7.69 -13.93 38.31
N VAL A 258 7.84 -15.14 38.84
CA VAL A 258 7.96 -16.37 38.06
C VAL A 258 6.76 -17.25 38.38
N VAL A 259 6.12 -17.80 37.35
CA VAL A 259 4.96 -18.71 37.48
C VAL A 259 5.38 -20.08 37.03
N LYS A 260 5.12 -21.10 37.85
CA LYS A 260 5.54 -22.48 37.62
C LYS A 260 5.05 -23.01 36.26
N GLY A 261 5.91 -23.74 35.56
CA GLY A 261 5.56 -24.55 34.40
C GLY A 261 4.70 -25.76 34.75
N ASN A 262 4.73 -26.78 33.91
CA ASN A 262 3.88 -27.97 34.02
C ASN A 262 4.39 -28.99 35.04
N GLY A 263 5.67 -28.94 35.43
CA GLY A 263 6.26 -29.95 36.33
C GLY A 263 5.85 -29.78 37.80
N THR A 264 6.11 -30.81 38.60
CA THR A 264 5.88 -30.76 40.05
C THR A 264 7.02 -30.01 40.75
N VAL A 265 6.74 -29.32 41.87
CA VAL A 265 7.78 -28.63 42.66
C VAL A 265 8.82 -29.58 43.27
N THR A 266 8.50 -30.87 43.37
CA THR A 266 9.41 -31.92 43.89
C THR A 266 10.36 -32.46 42.83
N SER A 267 10.09 -32.27 41.54
CA SER A 267 10.95 -32.73 40.43
C SER A 267 12.28 -31.97 40.29
N GLN A 268 12.41 -30.81 40.96
CA GLN A 268 13.50 -29.84 40.77
C GLN A 268 13.61 -29.24 39.35
N MET A 269 12.70 -29.58 38.44
CA MET A 269 12.67 -29.03 37.08
C MET A 269 12.10 -27.60 37.03
N GLU A 270 11.44 -27.16 38.09
CA GLU A 270 10.86 -25.82 38.24
C GLU A 270 11.80 -24.95 39.10
N THR A 271 12.63 -24.12 38.48
CA THR A 271 13.64 -23.30 39.18
C THR A 271 13.87 -21.97 38.46
N ALA A 272 14.70 -21.10 39.03
CA ALA A 272 15.17 -19.89 38.38
C ALA A 272 16.69 -19.74 38.56
N LEU A 273 17.38 -19.40 37.48
CA LEU A 273 18.77 -18.97 37.46
C LEU A 273 18.82 -17.45 37.59
N ILE A 274 19.53 -16.97 38.61
CA ILE A 274 19.78 -15.54 38.81
C ILE A 274 21.24 -15.25 38.54
N ILE A 275 21.54 -14.17 37.82
CA ILE A 275 22.93 -13.69 37.60
C ILE A 275 23.02 -12.23 38.02
N ALA A 276 23.99 -11.93 38.88
CA ALA A 276 24.25 -10.56 39.32
C ALA A 276 25.13 -9.81 38.31
N THR A 277 24.75 -8.58 37.99
CA THR A 277 25.52 -7.71 37.08
C THR A 277 26.46 -6.75 37.81
N GLU A 278 26.40 -6.75 39.14
CA GLU A 278 27.16 -5.86 40.00
C GLU A 278 27.52 -6.53 41.33
N ASN A 279 28.62 -6.07 41.94
CA ASN A 279 29.06 -6.53 43.26
C ASN A 279 28.05 -6.22 44.37
N ASN A 280 28.01 -7.08 45.40
CA ASN A 280 27.14 -6.95 46.57
C ASN A 280 25.64 -6.84 46.25
N THR A 281 25.18 -7.58 45.23
CA THR A 281 23.76 -7.69 44.89
C THR A 281 23.07 -8.61 45.88
N GLN A 282 22.08 -8.10 46.62
CA GLN A 282 21.31 -8.88 47.58
C GLN A 282 19.97 -9.30 46.96
N ILE A 283 19.58 -10.56 47.16
CA ILE A 283 18.36 -11.16 46.58
C ILE A 283 17.45 -11.64 47.71
N THR A 284 16.16 -11.35 47.59
CA THR A 284 15.08 -11.74 48.50
C THR A 284 13.98 -12.49 47.74
N PHE A 285 13.36 -13.47 48.40
CA PHE A 285 12.29 -14.30 47.82
C PHE A 285 11.00 -14.15 48.63
N ASN A 286 9.87 -13.98 47.94
CA ASN A 286 8.51 -13.94 48.54
C ASN A 286 8.35 -12.95 49.72
N GLY A 287 9.07 -11.82 49.69
CA GLY A 287 8.91 -10.72 50.66
C GLY A 287 9.43 -10.97 52.09
N SER A 288 9.95 -12.16 52.43
CA SER A 288 10.62 -12.40 53.71
C SER A 288 11.57 -13.62 53.66
N GLY A 289 12.76 -13.50 54.25
CA GLY A 289 13.74 -14.60 54.36
C GLY A 289 15.21 -14.16 54.37
N ALA A 290 16.11 -15.14 54.52
CA ALA A 290 17.56 -14.94 54.39
C ALA A 290 17.93 -14.40 53.00
N THR A 291 18.74 -13.35 52.95
CA THR A 291 19.21 -12.74 51.71
C THR A 291 20.38 -13.52 51.14
N THR A 292 20.38 -13.73 49.81
CA THR A 292 21.54 -14.27 49.10
C THR A 292 22.35 -13.09 48.54
N THR A 293 23.65 -13.03 48.82
CA THR A 293 24.53 -11.98 48.28
C THR A 293 25.39 -12.54 47.16
N LEU A 294 25.35 -11.90 45.99
CA LEU A 294 26.13 -12.25 44.80
C LEU A 294 27.00 -11.08 44.36
N ASN A 295 28.20 -11.39 43.85
CA ASN A 295 29.05 -10.44 43.16
C ASN A 295 28.84 -10.46 41.64
N GLU A 296 29.40 -9.49 40.93
CA GLU A 296 29.29 -9.39 39.47
C GLU A 296 29.71 -10.70 38.79
N GLY A 297 28.89 -11.19 37.86
CA GLY A 297 29.09 -12.46 37.16
C GLY A 297 28.76 -13.71 37.99
N GLN A 298 28.56 -13.62 39.30
CA GLN A 298 28.12 -14.75 40.11
C GLN A 298 26.64 -15.04 39.90
N TYR A 299 26.27 -16.31 40.09
CA TYR A 299 24.91 -16.79 39.87
C TYR A 299 24.36 -17.55 41.07
N TYR A 300 23.04 -17.74 41.10
CA TYR A 300 22.32 -18.54 42.08
C TYR A 300 21.17 -19.31 41.44
N ILE A 301 21.07 -20.61 41.72
CA ILE A 301 19.94 -21.46 41.32
C ILE A 301 18.92 -21.50 42.46
N VAL A 302 17.71 -21.02 42.20
CA VAL A 302 16.66 -20.87 43.20
C VAL A 302 15.97 -22.22 43.44
N PRO A 303 15.96 -22.78 44.66
CA PRO A 303 15.32 -24.07 44.91
C PRO A 303 13.81 -24.06 44.59
N SER A 304 13.31 -25.13 43.97
CA SER A 304 11.89 -25.28 43.59
C SER A 304 10.91 -25.13 44.76
N ALA A 305 11.34 -25.44 45.98
CA ALA A 305 10.56 -25.26 47.20
C ALA A 305 10.20 -23.79 47.50
N ARG A 306 10.80 -22.81 46.79
CA ARG A 306 10.45 -21.39 46.92
C ARG A 306 9.17 -21.00 46.18
N TYR A 307 8.69 -21.81 45.24
CA TYR A 307 7.36 -21.62 44.64
C TYR A 307 6.26 -21.79 45.70
N GLN A 308 5.40 -20.78 45.84
CA GLN A 308 4.29 -20.77 46.80
C GLN A 308 3.01 -21.25 46.13
N HIS A 309 2.27 -22.14 46.79
CA HIS A 309 0.94 -22.56 46.34
C HIS A 309 -0.07 -21.45 46.63
N GLN A 310 -0.83 -21.04 45.61
CA GLN A 310 -1.83 -19.97 45.72
C GLN A 310 -3.28 -20.49 45.57
N GLY A 311 -3.48 -21.81 45.60
CA GLY A 311 -4.77 -22.45 45.34
C GLY A 311 -4.91 -22.98 43.90
N ASN A 312 -5.86 -23.90 43.66
CA ASN A 312 -6.17 -24.52 42.35
C ASN A 312 -4.95 -25.10 41.60
N GLY A 313 -3.91 -25.50 42.33
CA GLY A 313 -2.68 -26.02 41.73
C GLY A 313 -1.79 -24.96 41.07
N HIS A 314 -2.08 -23.68 41.26
CA HIS A 314 -1.25 -22.55 40.82
C HIS A 314 -0.11 -22.28 41.78
N TYR A 315 1.08 -22.05 41.22
CA TYR A 315 2.29 -21.74 41.99
C TYR A 315 3.03 -20.56 41.37
N ASN A 316 3.40 -19.59 42.19
CA ASN A 316 4.22 -18.45 41.79
C ASN A 316 5.29 -18.13 42.83
N MET A 317 6.26 -17.32 42.43
CA MET A 317 7.35 -16.86 43.29
C MET A 317 7.70 -15.42 42.94
N ASN A 318 7.88 -14.58 43.97
CA ASN A 318 8.49 -13.27 43.82
C ASN A 318 9.99 -13.34 44.07
N ILE A 319 10.77 -12.69 43.20
CA ILE A 319 12.21 -12.48 43.34
C ILE A 319 12.46 -10.98 43.32
N SER A 320 13.05 -10.44 44.37
CA SER A 320 13.44 -9.03 44.45
C SER A 320 14.93 -8.89 44.76
N SER A 321 15.52 -7.76 44.38
CA SER A 321 16.95 -7.52 44.55
C SER A 321 17.29 -6.05 44.76
N THR A 322 18.48 -5.78 45.30
CA THR A 322 18.96 -4.40 45.51
C THR A 322 19.51 -3.76 44.23
N LYS A 323 19.94 -4.57 43.25
CA LYS A 323 20.60 -4.17 42.01
C LYS A 323 20.07 -4.95 40.82
N ASN A 324 20.42 -4.54 39.61
CA ASN A 324 19.93 -5.19 38.40
C ASN A 324 20.45 -6.62 38.26
N ILE A 325 19.55 -7.56 37.97
CA ILE A 325 19.85 -8.98 37.81
C ILE A 325 19.23 -9.54 36.54
N TYR A 326 19.82 -10.62 36.04
CA TYR A 326 19.14 -11.52 35.10
C TYR A 326 18.33 -12.54 35.89
N VAL A 327 17.14 -12.89 35.39
CA VAL A 327 16.33 -14.01 35.90
C VAL A 327 15.93 -14.86 34.71
N TYR A 328 16.44 -16.09 34.66
CA TYR A 328 16.01 -17.10 33.70
C TYR A 328 15.21 -18.16 34.45
N GLN A 329 13.95 -18.36 34.08
CA GLN A 329 13.18 -19.48 34.60
C GLN A 329 13.57 -20.74 33.83
N LEU A 330 13.90 -21.79 34.56
CA LEU A 330 13.99 -23.15 34.02
C LEU A 330 12.73 -23.88 34.46
N LEU A 331 12.05 -24.51 33.51
CA LEU A 331 10.72 -25.06 33.73
C LEU A 331 10.56 -26.42 33.05
N SER A 332 9.52 -27.14 33.45
CA SER A 332 9.08 -28.35 32.77
C SER A 332 7.90 -28.05 31.85
N GLY A 333 8.02 -28.46 30.60
CA GLY A 333 7.00 -28.37 29.56
C GLY A 333 5.89 -29.42 29.70
N ALA A 334 6.19 -30.58 30.28
CA ALA A 334 5.22 -31.66 30.54
C ALA A 334 5.05 -31.96 32.04
N THR A 335 4.20 -32.95 32.35
CA THR A 335 3.90 -33.46 33.70
C THR A 335 3.79 -34.99 33.65
N ASN A 336 3.66 -35.64 34.82
CA ASN A 336 3.32 -37.05 35.00
C ASN A 336 4.41 -38.03 34.52
N GLY A 337 5.64 -37.84 34.97
CA GLY A 337 6.78 -38.73 34.71
C GLY A 337 7.66 -38.29 33.54
N ASN A 338 7.23 -37.30 32.77
CA ASN A 338 7.99 -36.73 31.65
C ASN A 338 8.70 -35.42 32.01
N GLU A 339 8.63 -34.96 33.27
CA GLU A 339 9.15 -33.65 33.66
C GLU A 339 10.65 -33.51 33.38
N TYR A 340 11.42 -34.57 33.65
CA TYR A 340 12.88 -34.57 33.51
C TYR A 340 13.35 -34.49 32.06
N ALA A 341 12.50 -34.86 31.11
CA ALA A 341 12.83 -34.90 29.70
C ALA A 341 12.09 -33.80 28.92
N SER A 342 11.47 -32.81 29.58
CA SER A 342 10.75 -31.73 28.91
C SER A 342 11.19 -30.39 29.46
N GLY A 343 12.50 -30.11 29.42
CA GLY A 343 13.04 -28.85 29.91
C GLY A 343 12.65 -27.68 29.00
N GLY A 344 12.65 -26.47 29.55
CA GLY A 344 12.55 -25.24 28.76
C GLY A 344 13.09 -24.06 29.54
N MET A 345 13.49 -23.00 28.84
CA MET A 345 14.01 -21.78 29.45
C MET A 345 13.23 -20.53 29.02
N ASN A 346 12.90 -19.68 30.00
CA ASN A 346 12.34 -18.36 29.77
C ASN A 346 13.26 -17.29 30.33
N PHE A 347 13.62 -16.29 29.53
CA PHE A 347 14.06 -15.02 30.10
C PHE A 347 12.86 -14.34 30.78
N ILE A 348 12.96 -14.06 32.08
CA ILE A 348 11.91 -13.37 32.83
C ILE A 348 12.18 -11.86 32.84
N PRO A 349 11.29 -11.04 32.27
CA PRO A 349 11.45 -9.60 32.31
C PRO A 349 11.18 -9.03 33.70
N PRO A 350 11.82 -7.92 34.08
CA PRO A 350 11.53 -7.24 35.32
C PRO A 350 10.13 -6.63 35.33
N LEU A 351 9.46 -6.71 36.47
CA LEU A 351 8.17 -6.07 36.67
C LEU A 351 8.30 -4.55 36.59
N SER A 352 7.48 -3.96 35.73
CA SER A 352 7.37 -2.52 35.56
C SER A 352 5.93 -2.14 35.24
N CYS A 353 5.46 -1.01 35.76
CA CYS A 353 4.17 -0.47 35.35
C CYS A 353 4.19 0.09 33.89
N PHE A 354 5.40 0.21 33.29
CA PHE A 354 5.58 0.50 31.86
C PHE A 354 5.42 -0.72 30.94
N MET A 355 5.21 -1.93 31.49
CA MET A 355 4.88 -3.09 30.67
C MET A 355 3.58 -2.85 29.87
N PRO A 356 3.43 -3.49 28.70
CA PRO A 356 2.27 -3.25 27.83
C PRO A 356 0.96 -3.61 28.53
N SER A 357 -0.12 -2.90 28.19
CA SER A 357 -1.50 -3.23 28.60
C SER A 357 -2.24 -4.07 27.55
N LYS A 358 -1.57 -4.40 26.44
CA LYS A 358 -2.11 -5.16 25.33
C LYS A 358 -1.01 -5.96 24.64
N ILE A 359 -1.27 -7.24 24.38
CA ILE A 359 -0.42 -8.14 23.60
C ILE A 359 -1.32 -8.68 22.50
N ASP A 360 -1.27 -8.06 21.33
CA ASP A 360 -2.23 -8.32 20.24
C ASP A 360 -1.56 -9.10 19.13
N GLU A 361 -1.99 -10.37 19.10
CA GLU A 361 -1.61 -11.47 18.22
C GLU A 361 -0.25 -12.12 18.46
N ILE A 362 -0.16 -13.00 19.46
CA ILE A 362 0.82 -14.11 19.48
C ILE A 362 0.30 -15.18 18.51
N GLY A 363 0.95 -15.32 17.35
CA GLY A 363 0.56 -16.28 16.32
C GLY A 363 0.82 -17.74 16.73
N TYR A 364 -0.16 -18.62 16.47
CA TYR A 364 -0.06 -20.07 16.64
C TYR A 364 0.61 -20.51 17.95
N ILE A 365 0.15 -20.02 19.10
CA ILE A 365 0.88 -20.08 20.38
C ILE A 365 1.36 -21.48 20.79
N ASN A 366 0.65 -22.52 20.35
CA ASN A 366 0.87 -23.91 20.73
C ASN A 366 1.56 -24.76 19.64
N GLN A 367 2.09 -24.14 18.59
CA GLN A 367 2.61 -24.84 17.42
C GLN A 367 4.10 -24.62 17.18
N ILE A 368 4.78 -25.70 16.79
CA ILE A 368 6.10 -25.68 16.16
C ILE A 368 6.03 -26.59 14.94
N GLY A 369 6.22 -26.02 13.74
CA GLY A 369 5.99 -26.74 12.49
C GLY A 369 4.54 -27.20 12.37
N GLY A 370 4.34 -28.48 12.05
CA GLY A 370 3.02 -29.12 12.05
C GLY A 370 2.60 -29.72 13.40
N GLN A 371 3.42 -29.60 14.45
CA GLN A 371 3.17 -30.22 15.75
C GLN A 371 2.44 -29.27 16.71
N ASN A 372 1.48 -29.80 17.47
CA ASN A 372 0.76 -29.06 18.52
C ASN A 372 1.18 -29.57 19.90
N PHE A 373 1.41 -28.65 20.83
CA PHE A 373 1.85 -28.97 22.20
C PHE A 373 0.85 -28.45 23.24
N ALA A 374 0.74 -29.17 24.36
CA ALA A 374 -0.06 -28.70 25.48
C ALA A 374 0.59 -27.43 26.06
N THR A 375 -0.04 -26.29 25.82
CA THR A 375 0.55 -24.98 26.12
C THR A 375 -0.16 -24.32 27.29
N ARG A 376 0.58 -24.09 28.36
CA ARG A 376 0.15 -23.26 29.49
C ARG A 376 0.55 -21.82 29.25
N LEU A 377 -0.42 -20.91 29.29
CA LEU A 377 -0.21 -19.47 29.26
C LEU A 377 -0.22 -18.90 30.68
N ASN A 378 0.90 -18.33 31.08
CA ASN A 378 1.07 -17.63 32.34
C ASN A 378 1.03 -16.12 32.08
N ILE A 379 0.16 -15.41 32.80
CA ILE A 379 0.02 -13.94 32.71
C ILE A 379 0.34 -13.36 34.07
N ILE A 380 1.12 -12.28 34.12
CA ILE A 380 1.35 -11.49 35.33
C ILE A 380 0.87 -10.07 35.04
N THR A 381 0.08 -9.48 35.93
CA THR A 381 -0.47 -8.13 35.77
C THR A 381 -0.60 -7.44 37.12
N GLN A 382 -0.75 -6.12 37.12
CA GLN A 382 -0.96 -5.36 38.34
C GLN A 382 -2.30 -5.75 39.00
N ALA A 383 -2.30 -5.80 40.34
CA ALA A 383 -3.49 -6.11 41.12
C ALA A 383 -4.65 -5.14 40.79
N GLY A 384 -5.86 -5.69 40.68
CA GLY A 384 -7.08 -4.94 40.29
C GLY A 384 -7.20 -4.65 38.79
N ALA A 385 -6.39 -5.26 37.93
CA ALA A 385 -6.58 -5.19 36.48
C ALA A 385 -7.71 -6.12 36.01
N THR A 386 -8.48 -5.68 35.01
CA THR A 386 -9.37 -6.56 34.25
C THR A 386 -8.56 -7.13 33.09
N VAL A 387 -8.54 -8.46 32.92
CA VAL A 387 -7.77 -9.14 31.87
C VAL A 387 -8.70 -9.99 30.99
N THR A 388 -8.57 -9.86 29.67
CA THR A 388 -9.28 -10.69 28.70
C THR A 388 -8.31 -11.46 27.82
N LEU A 389 -8.70 -12.68 27.46
CA LEU A 389 -8.06 -13.57 26.49
C LEU A 389 -9.00 -13.71 25.28
N ASN A 390 -8.55 -13.30 24.09
CA ASN A 390 -9.34 -13.28 22.86
C ASN A 390 -10.72 -12.62 23.04
N GLY A 391 -10.73 -11.49 23.76
CA GLY A 391 -11.95 -10.71 24.05
C GLY A 391 -12.83 -11.26 25.18
N THR A 392 -12.51 -12.44 25.74
CA THR A 392 -13.29 -13.06 26.82
C THR A 392 -12.60 -12.89 28.17
N ASN A 393 -13.36 -12.60 29.24
CA ASN A 393 -12.80 -12.55 30.60
C ASN A 393 -12.21 -13.91 31.00
N ILE A 394 -11.06 -13.88 31.68
CA ILE A 394 -10.44 -15.10 32.20
C ILE A 394 -11.32 -15.67 33.33
N ALA A 395 -11.60 -16.98 33.28
CA ALA A 395 -12.38 -17.67 34.30
C ALA A 395 -11.70 -17.58 35.68
N ALA A 396 -12.49 -17.36 36.74
CA ALA A 396 -11.99 -17.22 38.12
C ALA A 396 -11.14 -18.42 38.60
N ALA A 397 -11.39 -19.61 38.05
CA ALA A 397 -10.60 -20.81 38.34
C ALA A 397 -9.14 -20.71 37.89
N ASN A 398 -8.80 -19.77 36.99
CA ASN A 398 -7.48 -19.56 36.39
C ASN A 398 -6.78 -18.27 36.90
N GLY A 399 -7.35 -17.58 37.89
CA GLY A 399 -6.82 -16.36 38.50
C GLY A 399 -7.86 -15.22 38.58
N PRO A 400 -7.50 -14.05 39.14
CA PRO A 400 -6.15 -13.69 39.59
C PRO A 400 -5.74 -14.39 40.89
N TYR A 401 -4.52 -14.94 40.91
CA TYR A 401 -3.88 -15.44 42.12
C TYR A 401 -2.93 -14.40 42.71
N PRO A 402 -2.91 -14.22 44.05
CA PRO A 402 -2.00 -13.31 44.71
C PRO A 402 -0.53 -13.74 44.53
N VAL A 403 0.38 -12.78 44.67
CA VAL A 403 1.83 -13.02 44.69
C VAL A 403 2.36 -12.71 46.09
N THR A 404 2.74 -13.74 46.82
CA THR A 404 3.27 -13.58 48.19
C THR A 404 4.54 -12.71 48.18
N GLY A 405 4.57 -11.69 49.04
CA GLY A 405 5.68 -10.73 49.11
C GLY A 405 5.62 -9.60 48.09
N ASN A 406 4.68 -9.63 47.15
CA ASN A 406 4.47 -8.55 46.18
C ASN A 406 2.97 -8.33 45.90
N PRO A 407 2.23 -7.67 46.81
CA PRO A 407 0.77 -7.54 46.72
C PRO A 407 0.29 -6.65 45.56
N ASN A 408 1.20 -5.92 44.91
CA ASN A 408 0.88 -5.06 43.77
C ASN A 408 0.69 -5.85 42.47
N TRP A 409 1.01 -7.14 42.46
CA TRP A 409 0.95 -7.99 41.28
C TRP A 409 0.14 -9.26 41.56
N VAL A 410 -0.57 -9.71 40.53
CA VAL A 410 -1.32 -10.96 40.50
C VAL A 410 -0.92 -11.75 39.27
N SER A 411 -1.19 -13.05 39.30
CA SER A 411 -0.87 -13.95 38.19
C SER A 411 -2.07 -14.79 37.78
N TYR A 412 -2.10 -15.20 36.52
CA TYR A 412 -3.09 -16.10 35.94
C TYR A 412 -2.34 -17.26 35.27
N SER A 413 -2.99 -18.43 35.22
CA SER A 413 -2.47 -19.59 34.51
C SER A 413 -3.61 -20.27 33.77
N ILE A 414 -3.54 -20.30 32.45
CA ILE A 414 -4.54 -20.87 31.57
C ILE A 414 -3.92 -22.06 30.84
N GLN A 415 -4.57 -23.22 30.94
CA GLN A 415 -4.09 -24.46 30.33
C GLN A 415 -4.64 -24.65 28.90
N ASN A 416 -3.88 -25.37 28.08
CA ASN A 416 -4.27 -25.80 26.74
C ASN A 416 -4.71 -24.65 25.81
N VAL A 417 -4.00 -23.51 25.88
CA VAL A 417 -4.25 -22.39 24.98
C VAL A 417 -3.79 -22.75 23.57
N THR A 418 -4.60 -22.45 22.56
CA THR A 418 -4.31 -22.80 21.15
C THR A 418 -4.58 -21.63 20.20
N GLY A 419 -4.00 -21.71 19.00
CA GLY A 419 -4.23 -20.73 17.93
C GLY A 419 -3.62 -19.36 18.20
N ASN A 420 -4.24 -18.31 17.64
CA ASN A 420 -3.78 -16.93 17.82
C ASN A 420 -4.31 -16.36 19.14
N VAL A 421 -3.44 -15.69 19.88
CA VAL A 421 -3.74 -15.18 21.21
C VAL A 421 -3.62 -13.66 21.25
N THR A 422 -4.69 -13.02 21.72
CA THR A 422 -4.75 -11.61 22.07
C THR A 422 -5.04 -11.49 23.56
N LEU A 423 -4.21 -10.72 24.27
CA LEU A 423 -4.40 -10.37 25.67
C LEU A 423 -4.65 -8.87 25.80
N ASN A 424 -5.72 -8.49 26.48
CA ASN A 424 -5.96 -7.10 26.88
C ASN A 424 -6.04 -7.00 28.40
N SER A 425 -5.45 -5.95 28.96
CA SER A 425 -5.49 -5.65 30.38
C SER A 425 -5.73 -4.16 30.61
N THR A 426 -6.45 -3.80 31.66
CA THR A 426 -6.59 -2.38 32.06
C THR A 426 -5.33 -1.81 32.72
N LYS A 427 -4.32 -2.65 33.03
CA LYS A 427 -3.05 -2.26 33.63
C LYS A 427 -1.87 -2.97 32.96
N ALA A 428 -0.65 -2.69 33.44
CA ALA A 428 0.56 -3.29 32.91
C ALA A 428 0.55 -4.81 33.07
N MET A 429 0.86 -5.53 31.99
CA MET A 429 0.91 -6.99 32.00
C MET A 429 2.07 -7.56 31.20
N THR A 430 2.32 -8.83 31.43
CA THR A 430 3.39 -9.60 30.84
C THR A 430 2.93 -11.05 30.71
N ALA A 431 3.39 -11.76 29.68
CA ALA A 431 2.93 -13.10 29.37
C ALA A 431 4.05 -14.01 28.88
N GLY A 432 4.06 -15.24 29.40
CA GLY A 432 4.95 -16.30 28.96
C GLY A 432 4.23 -17.64 28.93
N ILE A 433 4.87 -18.63 28.34
CA ILE A 433 4.35 -19.98 28.19
C ILE A 433 5.31 -21.01 28.79
N ALA A 434 4.71 -22.13 29.15
CA ALA A 434 5.38 -23.41 29.38
C ALA A 434 4.61 -24.46 28.59
N ALA A 435 5.29 -25.15 27.68
CA ALA A 435 4.62 -26.10 26.80
C ALA A 435 5.50 -27.32 26.56
N GLY A 436 4.86 -28.44 26.24
CA GLY A 436 5.56 -29.68 26.01
C GLY A 436 4.63 -30.87 25.82
N SER A 437 5.22 -31.98 25.41
CA SER A 437 4.57 -33.28 25.27
C SER A 437 5.63 -34.38 25.29
N GLY A 438 5.48 -35.38 26.15
CA GLY A 438 6.48 -36.44 26.30
C GLY A 438 7.86 -35.86 26.63
N ALA A 439 8.87 -36.24 25.85
CA ALA A 439 10.23 -35.73 25.98
C ALA A 439 10.46 -34.36 25.32
N VAL A 440 9.43 -33.63 24.90
CA VAL A 440 9.59 -32.28 24.35
C VAL A 440 9.11 -31.28 25.38
N GLY A 441 9.98 -30.34 25.78
CA GLY A 441 9.58 -29.14 26.53
C GLY A 441 10.11 -27.88 25.86
N TYR A 442 9.51 -26.73 26.16
CA TYR A 442 10.04 -25.43 25.82
C TYR A 442 9.39 -24.31 26.65
N GLY A 443 10.12 -23.21 26.76
CA GLY A 443 9.65 -21.93 27.28
C GLY A 443 9.48 -20.93 26.14
N GLY A 444 8.59 -19.96 26.32
CA GLY A 444 8.65 -18.72 25.53
C GLY A 444 8.06 -17.56 26.32
N TYR A 445 8.62 -16.36 26.18
CA TYR A 445 8.16 -15.20 26.93
C TYR A 445 7.93 -14.01 26.00
N PHE A 446 6.66 -13.65 25.76
CA PHE A 446 6.20 -12.87 24.58
C PHE A 446 5.94 -11.39 24.82
N ALA A 447 5.81 -10.97 26.09
CA ALA A 447 5.64 -9.57 26.44
C ALA A 447 6.12 -9.32 27.85
N GLY A 448 6.84 -8.23 28.11
CA GLY A 448 7.21 -7.80 29.47
C GLY A 448 8.47 -6.96 29.56
N PHE A 449 9.27 -6.88 28.50
CA PHE A 449 10.32 -5.87 28.42
C PHE A 449 9.62 -4.54 28.18
N SER A 450 9.50 -3.70 29.21
CA SER A 450 9.01 -2.35 29.01
C SER A 450 9.95 -1.64 28.03
N SER A 451 9.38 -0.97 27.03
CA SER A 451 10.15 0.02 26.29
C SER A 451 10.59 1.07 27.31
N VAL A 452 11.91 1.18 27.55
CA VAL A 452 12.41 2.52 27.90
C VAL A 452 11.96 3.38 26.72
N PRO A 453 11.19 4.44 26.97
CA PRO A 453 10.71 5.31 25.91
C PRO A 453 11.89 5.67 25.01
N ALA A 454 11.79 5.32 23.74
CA ALA A 454 12.86 5.44 22.77
C ALA A 454 12.41 6.35 21.65
N ILE A 455 13.26 7.32 21.29
CA ILE A 455 13.02 8.14 20.12
C ILE A 455 13.45 7.34 18.90
N THR A 456 12.52 7.11 17.99
CA THR A 456 12.75 6.56 16.65
C THR A 456 12.64 7.67 15.62
N LYS A 457 13.41 7.57 14.55
CA LYS A 457 13.34 8.49 13.40
C LYS A 457 12.57 7.82 12.27
N THR A 458 11.58 8.51 11.73
CA THR A 458 10.87 8.14 10.49
C THR A 458 11.06 9.22 9.43
N GLY A 459 11.02 8.82 8.17
CA GLY A 459 11.24 9.69 7.02
C GLY A 459 12.71 9.96 6.69
N ASP A 460 12.92 10.56 5.52
CA ASP A 460 14.24 10.91 4.96
C ASP A 460 14.32 12.41 4.68
N CYS A 461 15.53 12.95 4.53
CA CYS A 461 15.76 14.39 4.42
C CYS A 461 14.98 15.09 3.30
N TYR A 462 14.63 14.35 2.25
CA TYR A 462 13.85 14.86 1.12
C TYR A 462 12.33 14.63 1.26
N ALA A 463 11.88 13.76 2.17
CA ALA A 463 10.48 13.42 2.42
C ALA A 463 9.93 14.01 3.73
N GLY A 464 10.80 14.63 4.53
CA GLY A 464 10.51 15.15 5.86
C GLY A 464 10.91 14.17 6.95
N ILE A 465 11.58 14.67 7.99
CA ILE A 465 11.99 13.88 9.16
C ILE A 465 10.97 14.02 10.28
N ARG A 466 10.73 12.93 11.00
CA ARG A 466 9.95 12.89 12.22
C ARG A 466 10.67 12.06 13.27
N LEU A 467 10.87 12.63 14.46
CA LEU A 467 11.25 11.90 15.66
C LEU A 467 9.98 11.51 16.40
N GLN A 468 9.88 10.28 16.89
CA GLN A 468 8.68 9.80 17.58
C GLN A 468 9.00 8.77 18.67
N VAL A 469 8.16 8.73 19.69
CA VAL A 469 8.08 7.67 20.71
C VAL A 469 6.79 6.86 20.51
N ASP A 470 6.62 5.75 21.22
CA ASP A 470 5.37 4.98 21.17
C ASP A 470 4.17 5.86 21.55
N ASN A 471 3.03 5.66 20.88
CA ASN A 471 1.80 6.42 21.09
C ASN A 471 0.90 5.84 22.20
N ASN A 472 1.44 4.97 23.05
CA ASN A 472 0.70 4.23 24.09
C ASN A 472 0.89 4.78 25.51
N TYR A 473 1.54 5.93 25.65
CA TYR A 473 1.67 6.67 26.91
C TYR A 473 0.59 7.75 27.04
N ASP A 474 0.27 8.12 28.27
CA ASP A 474 -0.80 9.08 28.61
C ASP A 474 -0.39 10.55 28.40
N GLY A 475 0.92 10.85 28.38
CA GLY A 475 1.43 12.20 28.16
C GLY A 475 2.85 12.24 27.60
N TYR A 476 3.18 13.33 26.90
CA TYR A 476 4.47 13.55 26.24
C TYR A 476 4.94 14.98 26.46
N GLN A 477 6.25 15.18 26.53
CA GLN A 477 6.89 16.50 26.49
C GLN A 477 8.28 16.37 25.87
N TRP A 478 8.51 17.00 24.72
CA TRP A 478 9.83 17.00 24.07
C TRP A 478 10.76 18.06 24.65
N PHE A 479 12.05 17.76 24.62
CA PHE A 479 13.14 18.62 25.05
C PHE A 479 14.23 18.64 23.97
N LEU A 480 14.86 19.79 23.79
CA LEU A 480 16.06 19.98 22.99
C LEU A 480 17.18 20.47 23.90
N ASN A 481 18.29 19.74 23.95
CA ASN A 481 19.44 20.04 24.81
C ASN A 481 19.05 20.23 26.29
N GLY A 482 18.07 19.44 26.76
CA GLY A 482 17.54 19.50 28.13
C GLY A 482 16.52 20.59 28.40
N VAL A 483 16.18 21.45 27.43
CA VAL A 483 15.16 22.51 27.57
C VAL A 483 13.85 22.06 26.94
N ALA A 484 12.74 22.22 27.67
CA ALA A 484 11.41 21.83 27.18
C ALA A 484 11.01 22.66 25.94
N ILE A 485 10.56 21.99 24.90
CA ILE A 485 10.02 22.62 23.69
C ILE A 485 8.55 22.94 23.95
N THR A 486 8.20 24.22 24.03
CA THR A 486 6.84 24.67 24.35
C THR A 486 5.82 24.12 23.36
N GLY A 487 4.77 23.46 23.86
CA GLY A 487 3.68 22.91 23.04
C GLY A 487 3.98 21.57 22.36
N ALA A 488 5.20 21.04 22.46
CA ALA A 488 5.56 19.73 21.91
C ALA A 488 5.11 18.60 22.84
N THR A 489 3.80 18.36 22.91
CA THR A 489 3.15 17.37 23.80
C THR A 489 2.57 16.17 23.08
N THR A 490 2.92 15.98 21.81
CA THR A 490 2.56 14.82 20.99
C THR A 490 3.60 13.71 21.09
N TYR A 491 3.22 12.49 20.73
CA TYR A 491 4.14 11.34 20.65
C TYR A 491 5.23 11.47 19.57
N PHE A 492 5.24 12.59 18.82
CA PHE A 492 6.22 12.88 17.79
C PHE A 492 6.56 14.37 17.70
N ILE A 493 7.67 14.68 17.03
CA ILE A 493 8.13 16.02 16.70
C ILE A 493 8.83 16.02 15.34
N ASN A 494 8.71 17.11 14.56
CA ASN A 494 9.58 17.35 13.41
C ASN A 494 10.83 18.07 13.89
N PRO A 495 12.02 17.43 13.95
CA PRO A 495 13.22 18.04 14.49
C PRO A 495 13.76 19.18 13.60
N GLU A 496 13.42 19.21 12.30
CA GLU A 496 13.84 20.27 11.37
C GLU A 496 13.33 21.66 11.78
N LEU A 497 12.24 21.73 12.55
CA LEU A 497 11.69 22.99 13.06
C LEU A 497 12.46 23.55 14.26
N TYR A 498 13.26 22.72 14.95
CA TYR A 498 13.86 23.09 16.23
C TYR A 498 15.39 23.01 16.23
N GLY A 499 16.00 22.32 15.26
CA GLY A 499 17.44 22.34 15.01
C GLY A 499 18.17 21.05 15.37
N ALA A 500 19.49 21.04 15.14
CA ALA A 500 20.33 19.90 15.54
C ALA A 500 20.53 19.91 17.06
N GLY A 501 20.64 18.73 17.66
CA GLY A 501 20.94 18.61 19.08
C GLY A 501 20.46 17.33 19.72
N ALA A 502 20.57 17.31 21.05
CA ALA A 502 20.16 16.20 21.90
C ALA A 502 18.66 16.28 22.19
N TYR A 503 17.86 15.47 21.50
CA TYR A 503 16.43 15.36 21.77
C TYR A 503 16.17 14.35 22.88
N THR A 504 15.27 14.70 23.80
CA THR A 504 14.67 13.75 24.74
C THR A 504 13.16 13.98 24.79
N CYS A 505 12.36 12.96 25.08
CA CYS A 505 10.93 13.10 25.32
C CYS A 505 10.59 12.54 26.69
N SER A 506 9.92 13.32 27.52
CA SER A 506 9.37 12.86 28.80
C SER A 506 8.01 12.24 28.52
N VAL A 507 7.87 10.96 28.81
CA VAL A 507 6.58 10.28 28.71
C VAL A 507 6.02 10.00 30.10
N THR A 508 4.73 10.20 30.24
CA THR A 508 3.99 9.94 31.47
C THR A 508 3.00 8.83 31.21
N LYS A 509 2.92 7.87 32.14
CA LYS A 509 1.88 6.84 32.16
C LYS A 509 1.10 6.98 33.47
N ASN A 510 -0.22 7.01 33.41
CA ASN A 510 -1.10 7.17 34.56
C ASN A 510 -0.85 6.02 35.55
N ASN A 511 -0.66 6.35 36.83
CA ASN A 511 -0.26 5.43 37.90
C ASN A 511 1.17 4.84 37.77
N CYS A 512 2.04 5.52 37.01
CA CYS A 512 3.48 5.27 36.94
C CYS A 512 4.29 6.55 37.24
N GLU A 513 5.61 6.39 37.37
CA GLU A 513 6.54 7.51 37.29
C GLU A 513 6.57 8.10 35.86
N THR A 514 7.07 9.33 35.72
CA THR A 514 7.42 9.89 34.42
C THR A 514 8.82 9.41 34.03
N LYS A 515 9.01 8.99 32.78
CA LYS A 515 10.33 8.59 32.26
C LYS A 515 10.75 9.51 31.12
N LEU A 516 11.96 10.02 31.22
CA LEU A 516 12.63 10.71 30.11
C LEU A 516 13.25 9.66 29.19
N THR A 517 13.07 9.80 27.87
CA THR A 517 13.79 8.99 26.89
C THR A 517 15.29 9.20 27.08
N THR A 518 16.06 8.22 26.66
CA THR A 518 17.48 8.43 26.39
C THR A 518 17.66 9.46 25.26
N VAL A 519 18.82 10.13 25.22
CA VAL A 519 19.10 11.21 24.27
C VAL A 519 19.19 10.66 22.86
N TYR A 520 18.41 11.23 21.95
CA TYR A 520 18.55 11.03 20.52
C TYR A 520 19.27 12.24 19.92
N ASN A 521 20.52 12.03 19.51
CA ASN A 521 21.29 13.08 18.84
C ASN A 521 20.80 13.19 17.39
N TYR A 522 20.15 14.30 17.09
CA TYR A 522 19.72 14.62 15.74
C TYR A 522 20.70 15.59 15.09
N THR A 523 21.19 15.21 13.91
CA THR A 523 21.84 16.12 12.98
C THR A 523 20.81 16.62 11.99
N LEU A 524 20.74 17.93 11.79
CA LEU A 524 19.91 18.51 10.73
C LEU A 524 20.23 17.87 9.40
N CYS A 525 19.19 17.72 8.58
CA CYS A 525 19.40 17.36 7.20
C CYS A 525 20.34 18.37 6.52
N PRO A 526 21.26 17.91 5.64
CA PRO A 526 22.03 18.83 4.83
C PRO A 526 21.06 19.76 4.09
N PRO A 527 21.34 21.07 4.01
CA PRO A 527 20.47 21.98 3.30
C PRO A 527 20.27 21.48 1.87
N ILE A 528 19.00 21.38 1.45
CA ILE A 528 18.67 21.06 0.06
C ILE A 528 18.74 22.37 -0.72
N SER A 529 19.83 22.56 -1.45
CA SER A 529 20.02 23.71 -2.32
C SER A 529 18.96 23.68 -3.41
N THR A 530 18.08 24.67 -3.44
CA THR A 530 17.04 24.79 -4.47
C THR A 530 17.53 25.70 -5.57
N THR A 531 17.59 25.19 -6.80
CA THR A 531 17.91 26.00 -7.98
C THR A 531 16.76 25.95 -8.97
N THR A 532 16.34 27.13 -9.42
CA THR A 532 15.29 27.27 -10.42
C THR A 532 15.92 27.64 -11.76
N TYR A 533 15.56 26.91 -12.81
CA TYR A 533 15.88 27.27 -14.19
C TYR A 533 14.60 27.58 -14.96
N THR A 534 14.67 28.56 -15.84
CA THR A 534 13.63 28.80 -16.85
C THR A 534 14.20 28.44 -18.22
N ILE A 535 13.50 27.59 -18.96
CA ILE A 535 13.86 27.19 -20.32
C ILE A 535 12.64 27.27 -21.23
N GLY A 536 12.87 27.47 -22.52
CA GLY A 536 11.82 27.26 -23.52
C GLY A 536 11.46 25.78 -23.62
N SER A 537 10.19 25.46 -23.83
CA SER A 537 9.70 24.07 -23.95
C SER A 537 10.34 23.27 -25.09
N CYS A 538 11.01 23.96 -26.03
CA CYS A 538 11.75 23.36 -27.14
C CYS A 538 13.20 22.96 -26.81
N ASN A 539 13.71 23.31 -25.62
CA ASN A 539 15.11 23.12 -25.26
C ASN A 539 15.29 22.13 -24.11
N THR A 540 16.44 21.47 -24.06
CA THR A 540 16.88 20.67 -22.91
C THR A 540 17.75 21.51 -21.97
N LYS A 541 17.82 21.14 -20.69
CA LYS A 541 18.69 21.78 -19.71
C LYS A 541 19.76 20.82 -19.22
N VAL A 542 21.02 21.14 -19.51
CA VAL A 542 22.18 20.47 -18.91
C VAL A 542 22.55 21.21 -17.61
N ILE A 543 22.68 20.45 -16.54
CA ILE A 543 23.05 20.92 -15.20
C ILE A 543 24.37 20.25 -14.87
N THR A 544 25.39 21.06 -14.58
CA THR A 544 26.67 20.59 -14.07
C THR A 544 26.63 20.68 -12.56
N PRO A 545 26.63 19.56 -11.83
CA PRO A 545 26.63 19.60 -10.38
C PRO A 545 27.87 20.30 -9.83
N VAL A 546 27.69 21.12 -8.80
CA VAL A 546 28.77 21.82 -8.09
C VAL A 546 28.41 21.87 -6.61
N PHE A 547 29.36 21.54 -5.73
CA PHE A 547 29.17 21.72 -4.30
C PHE A 547 29.00 23.21 -3.96
N THR A 548 28.00 23.54 -3.13
CA THR A 548 27.83 24.92 -2.63
C THR A 548 28.67 25.17 -1.38
N SER A 549 28.98 24.10 -0.63
CA SER A 549 29.55 24.17 0.71
C SER A 549 30.90 23.46 0.88
N SER A 550 31.39 22.77 -0.16
CA SER A 550 32.62 21.97 -0.12
C SER A 550 33.54 22.26 -1.31
N THR A 551 34.85 22.16 -1.10
CA THR A 551 35.87 22.30 -2.15
C THR A 551 36.31 20.96 -2.74
N GLN A 552 35.70 19.84 -2.32
CA GLN A 552 36.06 18.51 -2.83
C GLN A 552 35.68 18.33 -4.30
N THR A 553 36.42 17.49 -5.02
CA THR A 553 36.07 17.11 -6.39
C THR A 553 34.93 16.11 -6.37
N ILE A 554 33.87 16.37 -7.13
CA ILE A 554 32.73 15.46 -7.29
C ILE A 554 33.21 14.18 -7.99
N VAL A 555 32.72 13.03 -7.53
CA VAL A 555 32.91 11.72 -8.17
C VAL A 555 31.74 11.47 -9.12
N PRO A 556 31.91 11.59 -10.45
CA PRO A 556 30.83 11.53 -11.43
C PRO A 556 29.92 10.29 -11.32
N SER A 557 30.54 9.11 -11.15
CA SER A 557 29.86 7.82 -11.09
C SER A 557 28.96 7.64 -9.87
N LEU A 558 29.05 8.52 -8.87
CA LEU A 558 28.22 8.50 -7.66
C LEU A 558 27.10 9.56 -7.70
N THR A 559 27.00 10.33 -8.79
CA THR A 559 25.88 11.26 -8.99
C THR A 559 24.61 10.47 -9.29
N THR A 560 23.56 10.69 -8.51
CA THR A 560 22.32 9.89 -8.60
C THR A 560 21.09 10.78 -8.54
N ILE A 561 20.09 10.50 -9.38
CA ILE A 561 18.74 11.10 -9.28
C ILE A 561 17.95 10.32 -8.24
N ILE A 562 17.53 11.00 -7.18
CA ILE A 562 16.80 10.41 -6.04
C ILE A 562 15.30 10.42 -6.31
N SER A 563 14.81 11.46 -7.00
CA SER A 563 13.40 11.61 -7.38
C SER A 563 13.33 12.14 -8.80
N GLN A 564 12.60 11.44 -9.67
CA GLN A 564 12.43 11.81 -11.08
C GLN A 564 11.38 12.93 -11.25
N PRO A 565 11.50 13.77 -12.29
CA PRO A 565 10.47 14.75 -12.63
C PRO A 565 9.19 14.09 -13.17
N THR A 566 8.10 14.85 -13.15
CA THR A 566 6.77 14.37 -13.61
C THR A 566 6.37 14.92 -14.98
N SER A 567 6.91 16.06 -15.39
CA SER A 567 6.62 16.72 -16.68
C SER A 567 7.82 16.72 -17.63
N GLY A 568 8.80 15.87 -17.36
CA GLY A 568 10.01 15.68 -18.16
C GLY A 568 10.80 14.48 -17.67
N THR A 569 11.98 14.26 -18.25
CA THR A 569 12.89 13.17 -17.86
C THR A 569 14.24 13.76 -17.48
N ALA A 570 14.81 13.32 -16.35
CA ALA A 570 16.16 13.66 -15.95
C ALA A 570 17.08 12.42 -16.04
N THR A 571 18.25 12.59 -16.64
CA THR A 571 19.25 11.52 -16.81
C THR A 571 20.63 11.99 -16.40
N VAL A 572 21.42 11.10 -15.78
CA VAL A 572 22.81 11.37 -15.38
C VAL A 572 23.75 10.79 -16.42
N ASN A 573 24.74 11.58 -16.86
CA ASN A 573 25.88 11.05 -17.59
C ASN A 573 26.90 10.48 -16.59
N PRO A 574 27.15 9.16 -16.57
CA PRO A 574 27.98 8.52 -15.54
C PRO A 574 29.47 8.89 -15.63
N THR A 575 29.93 9.39 -16.78
CA THR A 575 31.34 9.72 -17.01
C THR A 575 31.71 11.08 -16.43
N ASN A 576 30.80 12.06 -16.49
CA ASN A 576 31.07 13.44 -16.07
C ASN A 576 30.10 13.99 -15.01
N GLY A 577 29.07 13.22 -14.63
CA GLY A 577 28.10 13.57 -13.58
C GLY A 577 27.07 14.61 -14.00
N GLN A 578 27.09 15.08 -15.26
CA GLN A 578 26.13 16.07 -15.74
C GLN A 578 24.73 15.48 -15.83
N ILE A 579 23.74 16.30 -15.49
CA ILE A 579 22.34 15.93 -15.51
C ILE A 579 21.67 16.63 -16.69
N THR A 580 21.00 15.86 -17.54
CA THR A 580 20.21 16.40 -18.66
C THR A 580 18.73 16.26 -18.35
N TYR A 581 18.04 17.39 -18.26
CA TYR A 581 16.58 17.47 -18.20
C TYR A 581 15.99 17.72 -19.59
N THR A 582 15.03 16.90 -19.97
CA THR A 582 14.27 17.02 -21.21
C THR A 582 12.77 17.18 -20.89
N PRO A 583 12.14 18.32 -21.24
CA PRO A 583 10.71 18.50 -21.06
C PRO A 583 9.87 17.51 -21.88
N ASN A 584 8.72 17.11 -21.35
CA ASN A 584 7.69 16.45 -22.15
C ASN A 584 6.93 17.50 -23.02
N PRO A 585 6.38 17.12 -24.18
CA PRO A 585 5.58 18.03 -25.01
C PRO A 585 4.39 18.63 -24.23
N THR A 586 4.24 19.97 -24.25
CA THR A 586 3.15 20.70 -23.55
C THR A 586 2.74 21.97 -24.30
N THR A 587 1.48 22.39 -24.12
CA THR A 587 0.88 23.61 -24.70
C THR A 587 0.80 24.78 -23.72
N VAL A 588 1.11 24.56 -22.44
CA VAL A 588 1.05 25.56 -21.37
C VAL A 588 2.33 25.60 -20.57
N ASN A 589 2.63 26.76 -19.99
CA ASN A 589 3.75 26.91 -19.07
C ASN A 589 3.60 25.92 -17.91
N THR A 590 4.68 25.25 -17.55
CA THR A 590 4.69 24.16 -16.58
C THR A 590 5.86 24.35 -15.62
N THR A 591 5.66 23.96 -14.36
CA THR A 591 6.72 23.91 -13.36
C THR A 591 6.92 22.44 -12.99
N ASP A 592 8.13 21.95 -13.16
CA ASP A 592 8.51 20.56 -12.88
C ASP A 592 9.65 20.52 -11.85
N THR A 593 9.78 19.41 -11.14
CA THR A 593 10.78 19.30 -10.07
C THR A 593 11.42 17.93 -9.98
N PHE A 594 12.71 17.87 -9.71
CA PHE A 594 13.43 16.63 -9.42
C PHE A 594 14.53 16.85 -8.37
N ILE A 595 15.01 15.78 -7.74
CA ILE A 595 16.06 15.84 -6.71
C ILE A 595 17.23 14.94 -7.11
N TYR A 596 18.44 15.46 -6.99
CA TYR A 596 19.67 14.69 -7.20
C TYR A 596 20.68 14.85 -6.06
N TYR A 597 21.60 13.90 -5.99
CA TYR A 597 22.65 13.75 -4.99
C TYR A 597 24.03 13.75 -5.65
N ILE A 598 25.02 14.39 -5.01
CA ILE A 598 26.44 14.31 -5.39
C ILE A 598 27.33 13.99 -4.19
N GLN A 599 28.47 13.34 -4.48
CA GLN A 599 29.47 12.96 -3.49
C GLN A 599 30.88 13.37 -3.94
N GLY A 600 31.69 13.83 -2.98
CA GLY A 600 33.08 14.24 -3.18
C GLY A 600 34.06 13.08 -2.93
N ASN A 601 35.32 13.31 -3.30
CA ASN A 601 36.40 12.34 -3.20
C ASN A 601 37.23 12.41 -1.90
N GLY A 602 36.87 13.26 -0.94
CA GLY A 602 37.64 13.48 0.29
C GLY A 602 37.40 12.45 1.40
N ASN A 603 38.10 12.60 2.52
CA ASN A 603 37.92 11.80 3.73
C ASN A 603 37.92 12.71 4.99
N PRO A 604 36.77 12.91 5.67
CA PRO A 604 35.45 12.42 5.29
C PRO A 604 34.98 13.03 3.96
N PHE A 605 34.27 12.25 3.15
CA PHE A 605 33.74 12.74 1.88
C PHE A 605 32.62 13.74 2.14
N ALA A 606 32.58 14.80 1.34
CA ALA A 606 31.47 15.74 1.33
C ALA A 606 30.33 15.19 0.46
N PHE A 607 29.09 15.53 0.80
CA PHE A 607 27.93 15.19 -0.01
C PHE A 607 26.86 16.28 0.11
N GLU A 608 26.04 16.45 -0.92
CA GLU A 608 25.01 17.49 -0.97
C GLU A 608 23.81 17.06 -1.82
N TYR A 609 22.61 17.55 -1.46
CA TYR A 609 21.36 17.32 -2.18
C TYR A 609 20.89 18.60 -2.86
N PHE A 610 20.33 18.45 -4.06
CA PHE A 610 19.84 19.56 -4.86
C PHE A 610 18.41 19.32 -5.30
N LYS A 611 17.53 20.28 -5.03
CA LYS A 611 16.20 20.33 -5.62
C LYS A 611 16.25 21.25 -6.84
N ILE A 612 15.92 20.70 -7.99
CA ILE A 612 15.83 21.46 -9.22
C ILE A 612 14.36 21.75 -9.52
N ILE A 613 14.06 23.02 -9.74
CA ILE A 613 12.78 23.48 -10.26
C ILE A 613 13.01 23.92 -11.70
N ILE A 614 12.29 23.35 -12.66
CA ILE A 614 12.32 23.77 -14.05
C ILE A 614 11.00 24.44 -14.38
N ASN A 615 11.04 25.70 -14.76
CA ASN A 615 9.92 26.42 -15.36
C ASN A 615 10.06 26.36 -16.88
N THR A 616 9.13 25.69 -17.54
CA THR A 616 9.06 25.61 -19.00
C THR A 616 8.17 26.71 -19.55
N ASP A 617 8.74 27.59 -20.38
CA ASP A 617 8.03 28.66 -21.10
C ASP A 617 7.63 28.19 -22.51
N VAL A 618 6.36 28.36 -22.83
CA VAL A 618 5.78 27.96 -24.12
C VAL A 618 5.47 29.22 -24.94
N LEU A 619 6.19 29.40 -26.05
CA LEU A 619 5.93 30.51 -26.97
C LEU A 619 4.53 30.40 -27.59
N GLN A 620 3.77 31.48 -27.50
CA GLN A 620 2.46 31.63 -28.16
C GLN A 620 2.53 32.66 -29.30
N ALA A 621 1.85 32.37 -30.41
CA ALA A 621 1.79 33.20 -31.61
C ALA A 621 0.33 33.29 -32.07
N ASN A 622 -0.09 34.50 -32.46
CA ASN A 622 -1.44 34.84 -32.90
C ASN A 622 -1.39 35.48 -34.29
N ASN A 623 -2.47 35.36 -35.06
CA ASN A 623 -2.63 36.05 -36.33
C ASN A 623 -3.21 37.46 -36.13
N ALA A 624 -2.87 38.44 -36.99
CA ALA A 624 -3.28 39.85 -36.89
C ALA A 624 -3.70 40.48 -38.24
N SER A 625 -4.20 41.73 -38.25
CA SER A 625 -4.64 42.44 -39.49
C SER A 625 -4.34 43.96 -39.50
N LEU A 626 -4.13 44.57 -40.68
CA LEU A 626 -3.86 46.02 -40.89
C LEU A 626 -4.60 46.63 -42.11
N SER A 627 -4.87 47.96 -42.11
CA SER A 627 -5.71 48.66 -43.13
C SER A 627 -5.13 49.99 -43.67
N SER A 628 -5.41 50.37 -44.94
CA SER A 628 -4.93 51.60 -45.61
C SER A 628 -5.86 52.08 -46.76
N CYS A 629 -5.87 53.36 -47.18
CA CYS A 629 -6.69 53.80 -48.34
C CYS A 629 -6.16 53.21 -49.66
N SER A 630 -7.06 52.70 -50.50
CA SER A 630 -6.68 52.13 -51.78
C SER A 630 -6.21 53.24 -52.72
N ASN A 631 -5.00 53.12 -53.24
CA ASN A 631 -4.58 53.91 -54.40
C ASN A 631 -5.34 53.45 -55.67
N ALA A 632 -5.14 54.15 -56.79
CA ALA A 632 -5.81 53.84 -58.06
C ALA A 632 -5.52 52.41 -58.59
N SER A 633 -4.49 51.74 -58.08
CA SER A 633 -4.13 50.36 -58.41
C SER A 633 -4.66 49.33 -57.41
N GLY A 634 -5.42 49.76 -56.39
CA GLY A 634 -6.01 48.87 -55.38
C GLY A 634 -5.07 48.46 -54.24
N ASN A 635 -3.84 49.00 -54.15
CA ASN A 635 -2.89 48.67 -53.09
C ASN A 635 -2.96 49.67 -51.91
N GLY A 636 -2.59 49.17 -50.72
CA GLY A 636 -2.46 49.95 -49.50
C GLY A 636 -1.00 50.05 -49.03
N THR A 637 -0.72 51.00 -48.15
CA THR A 637 0.59 51.16 -47.49
C THR A 637 0.43 50.95 -45.97
N TYR A 638 1.26 50.08 -45.39
CA TYR A 638 1.09 49.49 -44.05
C TYR A 638 2.37 49.56 -43.21
N ASP A 639 2.21 49.73 -41.88
CA ASP A 639 3.27 49.49 -40.90
C ASP A 639 3.04 48.14 -40.20
N LEU A 640 3.78 47.11 -40.62
CA LEU A 640 3.66 45.72 -40.16
C LEU A 640 4.07 45.53 -38.69
N THR A 641 4.83 46.47 -38.12
CA THR A 641 5.28 46.41 -36.72
C THR A 641 4.16 46.70 -35.73
N THR A 642 3.05 47.26 -36.21
CA THR A 642 1.85 47.56 -35.40
C THR A 642 0.91 46.37 -35.21
N ALA A 643 1.19 45.23 -35.87
CA ALA A 643 0.35 44.03 -35.79
C ALA A 643 0.60 43.23 -34.50
N ASN A 644 -0.46 43.00 -33.70
CA ASN A 644 -0.38 42.27 -32.43
C ASN A 644 -0.35 40.74 -32.63
N ILE A 645 0.84 40.19 -32.92
CA ILE A 645 1.04 38.77 -33.26
C ILE A 645 1.60 37.90 -32.13
N THR A 646 2.01 38.50 -31.01
CA THR A 646 2.40 37.78 -29.81
C THR A 646 2.26 38.71 -28.60
N SER A 647 1.84 38.16 -27.47
CA SER A 647 1.86 38.84 -26.18
C SER A 647 3.16 38.59 -25.41
N ALA A 648 4.05 37.72 -25.92
CA ALA A 648 5.32 37.39 -25.27
C ALA A 648 6.31 38.55 -25.41
N THR A 649 6.78 39.05 -24.26
CA THR A 649 7.78 40.13 -24.18
C THR A 649 9.19 39.60 -24.48
N GLY A 650 10.08 40.47 -24.99
CA GLY A 650 11.45 40.07 -25.34
C GLY A 650 11.57 39.17 -26.57
N THR A 651 10.54 39.15 -27.43
CA THR A 651 10.55 38.41 -28.70
C THR A 651 11.29 39.18 -29.79
N THR A 652 11.96 38.46 -30.69
CA THR A 652 12.48 39.02 -31.96
C THR A 652 11.58 38.57 -33.09
N ILE A 653 11.16 39.52 -33.94
CA ILE A 653 10.21 39.27 -35.02
C ILE A 653 10.84 39.61 -36.37
N THR A 654 10.71 38.71 -37.33
CA THR A 654 11.13 38.91 -38.72
C THR A 654 9.96 38.59 -39.66
N TYR A 655 9.78 39.38 -40.70
CA TYR A 655 8.61 39.30 -41.59
C TYR A 655 9.00 38.77 -42.97
N PHE A 656 8.13 37.97 -43.57
CA PHE A 656 8.35 37.26 -44.82
C PHE A 656 7.09 37.29 -45.69
N THR A 657 7.28 37.19 -47.00
CA THR A 657 6.19 37.16 -47.98
C THR A 657 5.58 35.76 -48.14
N ASN A 658 6.22 34.70 -47.63
CA ASN A 658 5.72 33.33 -47.75
C ASN A 658 6.00 32.47 -46.50
N SER A 659 5.28 31.35 -46.41
CA SER A 659 5.32 30.41 -45.29
C SER A 659 6.64 29.64 -45.15
N ASN A 660 7.45 29.56 -46.20
CA ASN A 660 8.76 28.90 -46.17
C ASN A 660 9.84 29.77 -45.52
N LEU A 661 9.47 30.96 -45.02
CA LEU A 661 10.38 31.95 -44.43
C LEU A 661 11.51 32.35 -45.39
N THR A 662 11.19 32.37 -46.69
CA THR A 662 12.05 32.89 -47.75
C THR A 662 11.50 34.25 -48.20
N GLY A 663 12.33 35.17 -48.71
CA GLY A 663 11.85 36.51 -49.11
C GLY A 663 11.50 37.40 -47.91
N GLN A 664 12.51 37.71 -47.10
CA GLN A 664 12.40 38.61 -45.95
C GLN A 664 11.97 40.01 -46.38
N ILE A 665 11.06 40.63 -45.62
CA ILE A 665 10.61 42.01 -45.77
C ILE A 665 11.55 42.92 -44.96
N PRO A 666 12.43 43.71 -45.59
CA PRO A 666 13.47 44.46 -44.89
C PRO A 666 12.98 45.78 -44.28
N LEU A 667 11.87 46.34 -44.78
CA LEU A 667 11.28 47.60 -44.30
C LEU A 667 9.84 47.38 -43.83
N PRO A 668 9.63 46.75 -42.66
CA PRO A 668 8.28 46.41 -42.19
C PRO A 668 7.45 47.62 -41.80
N THR A 669 8.05 48.78 -41.50
CA THR A 669 7.31 49.98 -41.08
C THR A 669 6.61 50.73 -42.22
N ASN A 670 6.90 50.39 -43.48
CA ASN A 670 6.32 51.07 -44.65
C ASN A 670 6.19 50.11 -45.84
N TYR A 671 5.47 49.02 -45.63
CA TYR A 671 5.23 48.00 -46.64
C TYR A 671 4.04 48.38 -47.53
N THR A 672 4.24 48.43 -48.84
CA THR A 672 3.14 48.63 -49.81
C THR A 672 2.80 47.31 -50.49
N GLY A 673 1.53 46.94 -50.47
CA GLY A 673 1.07 45.69 -51.07
C GLY A 673 -0.43 45.62 -51.30
N PRO A 674 -0.89 44.62 -52.05
CA PRO A 674 -2.30 44.31 -52.17
C PRO A 674 -2.83 43.71 -50.86
N THR A 675 -4.15 43.54 -50.79
CA THR A 675 -4.78 42.66 -49.80
C THR A 675 -4.14 41.27 -49.88
N GLY A 676 -3.68 40.73 -48.75
CA GLY A 676 -2.96 39.44 -48.72
C GLY A 676 -2.41 39.09 -47.35
N ILE A 677 -1.75 37.92 -47.25
CA ILE A 677 -1.14 37.41 -46.02
C ILE A 677 0.38 37.54 -46.09
N ILE A 678 0.98 38.05 -45.03
CA ILE A 678 2.41 37.98 -44.76
C ILE A 678 2.67 37.12 -43.52
N TYR A 679 3.89 36.61 -43.37
CA TYR A 679 4.27 35.69 -42.29
C TYR A 679 5.29 36.35 -41.37
N ALA A 680 5.14 36.18 -40.07
CA ALA A 680 6.07 36.69 -39.06
C ALA A 680 6.67 35.51 -38.28
N ASN A 681 7.99 35.33 -38.35
CA ASN A 681 8.72 34.38 -37.53
C ASN A 681 9.07 35.04 -36.19
N ILE A 682 8.45 34.53 -35.12
CA ILE A 682 8.59 35.02 -33.75
C ILE A 682 9.57 34.09 -33.04
N THR A 683 10.64 34.67 -32.51
CA THR A 683 11.62 33.96 -31.68
C THR A 683 11.51 34.46 -30.25
N SER A 684 11.28 33.56 -29.29
CA SER A 684 11.22 33.91 -27.86
C SER A 684 12.59 34.24 -27.29
N ALA A 685 12.61 34.91 -26.13
CA ALA A 685 13.84 35.16 -25.37
C ALA A 685 14.59 33.86 -24.97
N TYR A 686 13.91 32.71 -24.98
CA TYR A 686 14.47 31.40 -24.69
C TYR A 686 14.78 30.57 -25.95
N GLY A 687 14.72 31.17 -27.15
CA GLY A 687 15.16 30.56 -28.40
C GLY A 687 14.13 29.65 -29.10
N CYS A 688 12.90 29.56 -28.62
CA CYS A 688 11.84 28.83 -29.34
C CYS A 688 11.25 29.70 -30.46
N THR A 689 10.94 29.09 -31.60
CA THR A 689 10.39 29.79 -32.77
C THR A 689 8.96 29.35 -33.10
N LYS A 690 8.09 30.30 -33.47
CA LYS A 690 6.76 30.06 -34.04
C LYS A 690 6.45 31.06 -35.14
N VAL A 691 5.57 30.68 -36.06
CA VAL A 691 5.15 31.53 -37.18
C VAL A 691 3.71 32.04 -36.97
N ALA A 692 3.50 33.34 -37.17
CA ALA A 692 2.21 34.02 -37.18
C ALA A 692 1.87 34.58 -38.58
N GLN A 693 0.59 34.81 -38.86
CA GLN A 693 0.11 35.40 -40.11
C GLN A 693 -0.46 36.82 -39.89
N ILE A 694 -0.16 37.77 -40.78
CA ILE A 694 -0.75 39.13 -40.76
C ILE A 694 -1.51 39.37 -42.07
N THR A 695 -2.77 39.79 -41.95
CA THR A 695 -3.68 40.03 -43.08
C THR A 695 -3.76 41.53 -43.39
N LEU A 696 -3.52 41.93 -44.64
CA LEU A 696 -3.56 43.34 -45.08
C LEU A 696 -4.87 43.66 -45.82
N THR A 697 -5.42 44.88 -45.66
CA THR A 697 -6.75 45.31 -46.19
C THR A 697 -6.76 46.77 -46.68
N VAL A 698 -7.62 47.15 -47.66
CA VAL A 698 -7.65 48.52 -48.26
C VAL A 698 -9.05 49.20 -48.26
N THR A 699 -9.14 50.55 -48.25
CA THR A 699 -10.41 51.36 -48.14
C THR A 699 -10.70 52.35 -49.32
N PRO A 700 -11.94 52.44 -49.89
CA PRO A 700 -12.30 53.14 -51.18
C PRO A 700 -13.00 54.56 -51.14
N SER A 701 -13.18 55.25 -52.32
CA SER A 701 -13.72 56.66 -52.57
C SER A 701 -15.13 56.76 -53.27
N PRO A 702 -16.04 57.77 -53.08
CA PRO A 702 -17.52 57.67 -53.31
C PRO A 702 -18.05 57.56 -54.76
N ASN A 703 -19.15 56.82 -54.95
CA ASN A 703 -19.76 56.40 -56.23
C ASN A 703 -21.32 56.40 -56.14
N ILE A 704 -22.01 57.44 -56.67
CA ILE A 704 -23.47 57.66 -56.56
C ILE A 704 -24.26 57.42 -57.87
N ASN A 705 -25.43 56.75 -57.80
CA ASN A 705 -26.41 56.54 -58.88
C ASN A 705 -27.87 56.32 -58.36
N THR A 706 -28.74 57.35 -58.38
CA THR A 706 -30.05 57.29 -57.69
C THR A 706 -31.25 56.77 -58.47
N SER A 707 -31.11 56.47 -59.77
CA SER A 707 -32.22 55.87 -60.55
C SER A 707 -32.57 54.43 -60.15
N ASN A 708 -31.76 53.83 -59.28
CA ASN A 708 -31.84 52.42 -58.90
C ASN A 708 -32.87 52.12 -57.80
N TYR A 709 -33.61 53.10 -57.28
CA TYR A 709 -34.51 52.87 -56.15
C TYR A 709 -35.86 53.60 -56.22
N ASN A 710 -36.93 52.81 -56.29
CA ASN A 710 -38.33 53.20 -56.03
C ASN A 710 -39.04 51.99 -55.36
N ALA A 711 -39.89 52.20 -54.35
CA ALA A 711 -40.35 51.10 -53.48
C ALA A 711 -41.89 50.97 -53.31
N VAL A 712 -42.37 49.74 -53.09
CA VAL A 712 -43.71 49.39 -52.60
C VAL A 712 -43.53 48.58 -51.31
N LEU A 713 -44.08 49.03 -50.18
CA LEU A 713 -43.80 48.51 -48.83
C LEU A 713 -45.08 48.02 -48.11
N CYS A 714 -44.93 47.14 -47.12
CA CYS A 714 -46.03 46.56 -46.35
C CYS A 714 -46.18 47.22 -44.97
N ASP A 715 -47.40 47.22 -44.43
CA ASP A 715 -47.66 47.45 -43.00
C ASP A 715 -47.40 46.15 -42.24
N ASP A 716 -46.15 45.97 -41.81
CA ASP A 716 -45.69 44.71 -41.23
C ASP A 716 -46.10 44.55 -39.77
N ASN A 717 -46.22 45.61 -38.98
CA ASN A 717 -46.62 45.53 -37.57
C ASN A 717 -48.15 45.60 -37.37
N PHE A 718 -48.90 45.74 -38.46
CA PHE A 718 -50.36 45.80 -38.49
C PHE A 718 -50.93 47.01 -37.73
N ASP A 719 -50.21 48.14 -37.73
CA ASP A 719 -50.60 49.38 -37.02
C ASP A 719 -51.23 50.46 -37.94
N GLY A 720 -51.19 50.26 -39.26
CA GLY A 720 -51.72 51.18 -40.27
C GLY A 720 -50.75 52.25 -40.79
N ILE A 721 -49.46 52.22 -40.42
CA ILE A 721 -48.43 53.22 -40.77
C ILE A 721 -47.21 52.53 -41.40
N ILE A 722 -46.60 53.14 -42.43
CA ILE A 722 -45.43 52.54 -43.10
C ILE A 722 -44.20 53.42 -42.90
N ASN A 723 -43.12 52.75 -42.49
CA ASN A 723 -41.86 53.35 -42.13
C ASN A 723 -40.85 53.15 -43.27
N VAL A 724 -40.23 54.23 -43.72
CA VAL A 724 -39.07 54.24 -44.62
C VAL A 724 -37.85 54.57 -43.79
N ASN A 725 -36.80 53.78 -43.95
CA ASN A 725 -35.49 54.09 -43.41
C ASN A 725 -34.56 54.44 -44.56
N PHE A 726 -34.20 55.71 -44.70
CA PHE A 726 -33.33 56.15 -45.79
C PHE A 726 -31.93 55.52 -45.75
N ASN A 727 -31.48 54.96 -44.63
CA ASN A 727 -30.24 54.18 -44.59
C ASN A 727 -30.29 52.90 -45.45
N THR A 728 -31.45 52.29 -45.65
CA THR A 728 -31.56 51.09 -46.52
C THR A 728 -31.67 51.48 -47.99
N VAL A 729 -32.08 52.71 -48.25
CA VAL A 729 -32.18 53.28 -49.58
C VAL A 729 -30.81 53.71 -50.09
N THR A 730 -30.03 54.40 -49.23
CA THR A 730 -28.69 54.94 -49.51
C THR A 730 -27.78 54.03 -50.36
N PRO A 731 -27.58 52.74 -50.04
CA PRO A 731 -26.60 51.90 -50.73
C PRO A 731 -27.05 51.45 -52.11
N GLN A 732 -28.35 51.41 -52.36
CA GLN A 732 -28.88 51.08 -53.67
C GLN A 732 -28.65 52.23 -54.65
N ILE A 733 -28.62 53.45 -54.11
CA ILE A 733 -28.44 54.67 -54.86
C ILE A 733 -27.03 55.24 -54.79
N VAL A 734 -26.13 54.65 -53.99
CA VAL A 734 -24.72 55.02 -53.87
C VAL A 734 -23.93 53.73 -53.64
N ALA A 735 -23.27 53.22 -54.68
CA ALA A 735 -22.72 51.86 -54.77
C ALA A 735 -21.64 51.54 -53.72
N ASN A 736 -20.96 52.56 -53.19
CA ASN A 736 -20.02 52.43 -52.08
C ASN A 736 -20.39 53.32 -50.90
N SER A 737 -21.69 53.59 -50.72
CA SER A 737 -22.24 54.40 -49.64
C SER A 737 -21.74 54.05 -48.26
N GLY A 738 -21.40 52.79 -48.01
CA GLY A 738 -20.90 52.34 -46.71
C GLY A 738 -19.62 53.06 -46.29
N SER A 739 -18.94 53.74 -47.22
CA SER A 739 -17.77 54.58 -46.96
C SER A 739 -18.10 56.08 -46.90
N PHE A 740 -19.37 56.51 -46.92
CA PHE A 740 -19.77 57.92 -47.10
C PHE A 740 -21.06 58.30 -46.34
N THR A 741 -21.17 59.53 -45.84
CA THR A 741 -22.37 59.98 -45.11
C THR A 741 -23.43 60.48 -46.09
N VAL A 742 -24.64 59.93 -46.06
CA VAL A 742 -25.70 60.30 -47.02
C VAL A 742 -26.89 60.95 -46.31
N ARG A 743 -27.39 62.05 -46.87
CA ARG A 743 -28.45 62.91 -46.30
C ARG A 743 -29.61 63.08 -47.28
N TYR A 744 -30.83 63.20 -46.74
CA TYR A 744 -32.10 63.15 -47.48
C TYR A 744 -32.97 64.37 -47.21
N TYR A 745 -33.78 64.79 -48.17
CA TYR A 745 -34.53 66.05 -48.12
C TYR A 745 -35.89 65.92 -48.83
N LEU A 746 -36.95 66.52 -48.28
CA LEU A 746 -38.22 66.70 -48.99
C LEU A 746 -38.13 67.84 -50.03
N ASN A 747 -37.20 68.79 -49.83
CA ASN A 747 -36.98 69.92 -50.72
C ASN A 747 -35.56 69.86 -51.32
N GLN A 748 -35.46 69.96 -52.64
CA GLN A 748 -34.20 69.88 -53.38
C GLN A 748 -33.21 71.01 -53.03
N THR A 749 -33.71 72.21 -52.69
CA THR A 749 -32.85 73.39 -52.45
C THR A 749 -31.97 73.21 -51.20
N ASP A 750 -32.48 72.53 -50.18
CA ASP A 750 -31.76 72.24 -48.93
C ASP A 750 -30.68 71.16 -49.11
N ALA A 751 -30.91 70.20 -50.02
CA ALA A 751 -29.95 69.16 -50.34
C ALA A 751 -28.62 69.71 -50.87
N ASN A 752 -28.69 70.67 -51.80
CA ASN A 752 -27.52 71.28 -52.40
C ASN A 752 -26.69 72.08 -51.39
N ALA A 753 -27.34 72.85 -50.51
CA ALA A 753 -26.67 73.62 -49.46
C ALA A 753 -26.04 72.72 -48.38
N GLY A 754 -26.56 71.51 -48.19
CA GLY A 754 -26.10 70.60 -47.12
C GLY A 754 -26.40 71.14 -45.74
N ASN A 755 -27.48 71.91 -45.64
CA ASN A 755 -27.94 72.47 -44.39
C ASN A 755 -28.71 71.41 -43.58
N GLY A 756 -29.19 71.81 -42.40
CA GLY A 756 -29.83 70.91 -41.43
C GLY A 756 -31.30 70.56 -41.70
N ASN A 757 -31.93 71.05 -42.78
CA ASN A 757 -33.34 70.77 -43.09
C ASN A 757 -33.55 69.37 -43.71
N THR A 758 -32.80 68.39 -43.20
CA THR A 758 -32.83 67.01 -43.66
C THR A 758 -34.07 66.29 -43.17
N LEU A 759 -34.56 65.35 -43.97
CA LEU A 759 -35.49 64.34 -43.48
C LEU A 759 -34.84 63.49 -42.39
N PRO A 760 -35.62 63.12 -41.38
CA PRO A 760 -35.16 62.14 -40.42
C PRO A 760 -34.89 60.83 -41.15
N VAL A 761 -33.86 60.14 -40.68
CA VAL A 761 -33.44 58.85 -41.24
C VAL A 761 -34.57 57.83 -41.29
N ASN A 762 -35.44 57.84 -40.27
CA ASN A 762 -36.70 57.10 -40.24
C ASN A 762 -37.83 58.08 -40.49
N TRP A 763 -38.51 57.88 -41.60
CA TRP A 763 -39.57 58.76 -42.07
C TRP A 763 -40.79 57.91 -42.40
N THR A 764 -41.99 58.39 -42.05
CA THR A 764 -43.21 57.62 -42.22
C THR A 764 -44.13 58.21 -43.26
N TYR A 765 -44.91 57.34 -43.90
CA TYR A 765 -45.96 57.73 -44.80
C TYR A 765 -47.17 56.82 -44.64
N THR A 766 -48.34 57.41 -44.86
CA THR A 766 -49.64 56.71 -44.87
C THR A 766 -50.26 56.70 -46.27
N ALA A 767 -49.61 57.34 -47.25
CA ALA A 767 -49.94 57.37 -48.68
C ALA A 767 -48.69 57.63 -49.56
N ASN A 768 -48.71 57.23 -50.83
CA ASN A 768 -47.55 57.25 -51.76
C ASN A 768 -46.84 58.64 -51.90
N THR A 769 -45.49 58.74 -51.91
CA THR A 769 -44.69 60.02 -51.80
C THR A 769 -43.22 59.98 -52.40
N THR A 770 -42.53 61.14 -52.65
CA THR A 770 -41.17 61.34 -53.31
C THR A 770 -40.10 62.11 -52.47
N VAL A 771 -38.77 61.86 -52.60
CA VAL A 771 -37.62 62.39 -51.78
C VAL A 771 -36.25 62.65 -52.52
N TYR A 772 -35.40 63.62 -52.09
CA TYR A 772 -34.07 64.03 -52.66
C TYR A 772 -32.82 63.65 -51.77
N VAL A 773 -31.58 63.54 -52.31
CA VAL A 773 -30.37 62.90 -51.68
C VAL A 773 -28.99 63.63 -51.89
N ARG A 774 -28.10 63.63 -50.90
CA ARG A 774 -26.68 64.12 -50.89
C ARG A 774 -25.72 63.12 -50.22
N VAL A 775 -24.45 63.00 -50.63
CA VAL A 775 -23.38 62.08 -50.11
C VAL A 775 -22.14 62.88 -49.69
N ASP A 776 -21.55 62.62 -48.54
CA ASP A 776 -20.37 63.29 -48.00
C ASP A 776 -19.14 62.35 -47.90
N GLY A 777 -17.91 62.84 -48.13
CA GLY A 777 -16.63 62.09 -48.10
C GLY A 777 -16.31 61.29 -46.79
N SER A 778 -15.55 60.18 -46.85
CA SER A 778 -15.33 59.21 -45.73
C SER A 778 -14.42 59.66 -44.59
N SER A 779 -13.48 60.55 -44.90
CA SER A 779 -12.43 60.98 -43.97
C SER A 779 -11.80 62.26 -44.48
N SER A 780 -10.93 62.87 -43.69
CA SER A 780 -10.05 63.96 -44.15
C SER A 780 -9.16 63.57 -45.35
N VAL A 781 -9.16 62.29 -45.76
CA VAL A 781 -8.40 61.74 -46.87
C VAL A 781 -9.24 61.60 -48.19
N CYS A 782 -10.60 61.77 -48.23
CA CYS A 782 -11.49 61.65 -49.46
C CYS A 782 -12.81 62.55 -49.48
N PRO A 783 -13.25 63.29 -50.58
CA PRO A 783 -14.45 64.26 -50.68
C PRO A 783 -15.89 63.76 -51.20
N SER A 784 -16.96 64.64 -51.39
CA SER A 784 -18.49 64.44 -51.43
C SER A 784 -19.34 64.54 -52.80
N SER A 785 -20.62 64.01 -52.95
CA SER A 785 -21.55 63.84 -54.19
C SER A 785 -23.16 63.94 -54.04
N PHE A 786 -24.14 63.85 -55.06
CA PHE A 786 -25.67 64.14 -54.97
C PHE A 786 -26.78 63.37 -55.89
N GLY A 787 -28.14 63.25 -55.58
CA GLY A 787 -29.34 62.64 -56.37
C GLY A 787 -30.87 62.57 -55.82
N GLN A 788 -31.87 61.68 -56.25
CA GLN A 788 -33.38 61.57 -55.83
C GLN A 788 -34.20 60.19 -55.99
N ILE A 789 -35.43 59.92 -55.35
CA ILE A 789 -36.27 58.62 -55.22
C ILE A 789 -37.85 58.65 -54.88
N ASP A 790 -38.70 57.57 -55.08
CA ASP A 790 -40.21 57.41 -54.80
C ASP A 790 -40.75 56.16 -53.95
N PHE A 791 -41.97 56.20 -53.28
CA PHE A 791 -42.59 55.13 -52.38
C PHE A 791 -44.15 54.79 -52.47
N LYS A 792 -44.64 53.51 -52.25
CA LYS A 792 -46.06 52.97 -52.27
C LYS A 792 -46.44 51.82 -51.24
N ILE A 793 -47.70 51.26 -51.15
CA ILE A 793 -48.21 50.22 -50.14
C ILE A 793 -48.69 48.83 -50.72
N GLY A 794 -48.54 47.64 -50.05
CA GLY A 794 -48.85 46.24 -50.53
C GLY A 794 -49.97 45.35 -49.84
N ASN A 795 -50.19 44.08 -50.29
CA ASN A 795 -51.30 43.11 -49.90
C ASN A 795 -50.88 41.88 -49.02
N LYS A 796 -51.73 41.33 -48.11
CA LYS A 796 -51.42 40.21 -47.14
C LYS A 796 -51.46 38.74 -47.66
N ILE A 797 -50.78 37.80 -46.97
CA ILE A 797 -50.67 36.33 -47.24
C ILE A 797 -51.90 35.50 -46.76
N THR A 798 -52.27 34.46 -47.51
CA THR A 798 -53.38 33.52 -47.21
C THR A 798 -52.92 32.24 -46.47
N LEU A 799 -53.66 31.75 -45.46
CA LEU A 799 -53.35 30.54 -44.66
C LEU A 799 -54.43 29.45 -44.79
N LEU A 800 -54.07 28.18 -44.59
CA LEU A 800 -54.97 27.02 -44.64
C LEU A 800 -55.86 26.90 -43.40
N THR A 801 -55.28 27.16 -42.22
CA THR A 801 -55.97 27.24 -40.92
C THR A 801 -55.24 28.23 -40.03
N THR A 802 -55.89 28.69 -38.95
CA THR A 802 -55.29 29.62 -37.98
C THR A 802 -55.08 29.01 -36.60
N ASN A 803 -55.40 27.72 -36.36
CA ASN A 803 -55.21 27.05 -35.06
C ASN A 803 -54.90 25.54 -35.17
N VAL A 804 -53.93 25.03 -34.39
CA VAL A 804 -53.49 23.61 -34.32
C VAL A 804 -53.16 23.20 -32.87
N THR A 805 -53.52 21.97 -32.45
CA THR A 805 -53.17 21.38 -31.13
C THR A 805 -52.54 19.99 -31.29
N THR A 806 -51.47 19.69 -30.52
CA THR A 806 -50.70 18.43 -30.62
C THR A 806 -50.07 18.00 -29.27
N GLU A 807 -49.67 16.74 -29.14
CA GLU A 807 -49.09 16.15 -27.92
C GLU A 807 -47.75 15.45 -28.22
N ILE A 808 -46.77 15.55 -27.32
CA ILE A 808 -45.40 15.02 -27.49
C ILE A 808 -44.92 14.22 -26.27
N CYS A 809 -43.91 13.38 -26.44
CA CYS A 809 -43.45 12.44 -25.41
C CYS A 809 -42.13 12.84 -24.72
N ASP A 810 -42.11 12.74 -23.38
CA ASP A 810 -40.93 12.90 -22.49
C ASP A 810 -40.16 11.57 -22.35
N ASN A 811 -39.46 11.15 -23.39
CA ASN A 811 -38.92 9.80 -23.48
C ASN A 811 -37.80 9.45 -22.48
N ASP A 812 -37.29 10.41 -21.70
CA ASP A 812 -36.26 10.19 -20.68
C ASP A 812 -36.74 10.44 -19.23
N LEU A 813 -38.05 10.68 -19.05
CA LEU A 813 -38.69 10.91 -17.75
C LEU A 813 -38.11 12.11 -16.97
N ASN A 814 -37.53 13.08 -17.67
CA ASN A 814 -36.92 14.25 -17.01
C ASN A 814 -37.96 15.35 -16.71
N GLY A 815 -39.21 15.19 -17.15
CA GLY A 815 -40.29 16.15 -17.02
C GLY A 815 -40.31 17.22 -18.12
N SER A 816 -39.56 17.04 -19.20
CA SER A 816 -39.37 18.04 -20.25
C SER A 816 -39.00 17.44 -21.61
N GLN A 817 -39.51 17.99 -22.71
CA GLN A 817 -39.13 17.56 -24.06
C GLN A 817 -38.83 18.75 -24.98
N ASN A 818 -37.74 18.63 -25.74
CA ASN A 818 -37.41 19.60 -26.79
C ASN A 818 -38.17 19.27 -28.08
N VAL A 819 -38.89 20.26 -28.63
CA VAL A 819 -39.58 20.20 -29.91
C VAL A 819 -39.10 21.26 -30.86
N ASN A 820 -39.18 21.01 -32.16
CA ASN A 820 -38.99 22.04 -33.18
C ASN A 820 -40.35 22.47 -33.75
N LEU A 821 -40.76 23.69 -33.44
CA LEU A 821 -42.05 24.23 -33.88
C LEU A 821 -42.18 24.32 -35.41
N ASN A 822 -41.05 24.34 -36.15
CA ASN A 822 -41.08 24.33 -37.62
C ASN A 822 -41.70 23.06 -38.22
N ASP A 823 -41.68 21.95 -37.48
CA ASP A 823 -42.20 20.66 -37.96
C ASP A 823 -43.73 20.73 -38.21
N TYR A 824 -44.40 21.73 -37.62
CA TYR A 824 -45.84 21.97 -37.77
C TYR A 824 -46.20 22.93 -38.93
N LYS A 825 -45.22 23.48 -39.67
CA LYS A 825 -45.42 24.46 -40.75
C LYS A 825 -46.49 24.05 -41.76
N ASN A 826 -46.39 22.81 -42.25
CA ASN A 826 -47.25 22.30 -43.33
C ASN A 826 -48.72 22.16 -42.90
N GLN A 827 -49.02 22.28 -41.61
CA GLN A 827 -50.41 22.31 -41.13
C GLN A 827 -51.09 23.67 -41.34
N PHE A 828 -50.31 24.76 -41.44
CA PHE A 828 -50.84 26.13 -41.62
C PHE A 828 -50.74 26.65 -43.05
N THR A 829 -49.76 26.21 -43.83
CA THR A 829 -49.61 26.58 -45.24
C THR A 829 -48.85 25.49 -46.00
N THR A 830 -49.32 25.16 -47.20
CA THR A 830 -48.62 24.29 -48.14
C THR A 830 -47.74 25.06 -49.13
N ASP A 831 -47.79 26.40 -49.09
CA ASP A 831 -46.94 27.24 -49.92
C ASP A 831 -45.50 27.19 -49.37
N PRO A 832 -44.56 26.57 -50.11
CA PRO A 832 -43.19 26.43 -49.64
C PRO A 832 -42.47 27.79 -49.50
N SER A 833 -42.96 28.84 -50.17
CA SER A 833 -42.37 30.19 -50.15
C SER A 833 -42.68 31.00 -48.89
N VAL A 834 -43.64 30.55 -48.06
CA VAL A 834 -44.00 31.23 -46.82
C VAL A 834 -43.05 30.82 -45.69
N THR A 835 -42.48 31.79 -45.00
CA THR A 835 -41.63 31.62 -43.82
C THR A 835 -42.39 31.96 -42.55
N LEU A 836 -42.06 31.31 -41.43
CA LEU A 836 -42.76 31.50 -40.16
C LEU A 836 -41.82 31.78 -38.98
N THR A 837 -42.31 32.54 -38.01
CA THR A 837 -41.66 32.83 -36.72
C THR A 837 -42.64 32.58 -35.58
N PHE A 838 -42.16 32.14 -34.43
CA PHE A 838 -42.98 31.72 -33.28
C PHE A 838 -42.85 32.71 -32.13
N HIS A 839 -43.89 32.85 -31.32
CA HIS A 839 -44.03 33.93 -30.33
C HIS A 839 -44.83 33.44 -29.13
N SER A 840 -44.57 34.00 -27.95
CA SER A 840 -45.31 33.65 -26.72
C SER A 840 -46.66 34.35 -26.61
N THR A 841 -46.83 35.49 -27.28
CA THR A 841 -48.09 36.25 -27.28
C THR A 841 -48.50 36.63 -28.71
N LEU A 842 -49.78 36.92 -28.89
CA LEU A 842 -50.29 37.37 -30.19
C LEU A 842 -49.74 38.75 -30.59
N ALA A 843 -49.56 39.65 -29.63
CA ALA A 843 -49.02 40.99 -29.89
C ALA A 843 -47.57 40.92 -30.40
N ASP A 844 -46.75 40.03 -29.82
CA ASP A 844 -45.38 39.77 -30.29
C ASP A 844 -45.37 39.23 -31.73
N ALA A 845 -46.27 38.28 -32.04
CA ALA A 845 -46.42 37.76 -33.40
C ALA A 845 -46.83 38.83 -34.43
N GLN A 846 -47.70 39.75 -34.04
CA GLN A 846 -48.14 40.85 -34.90
C GLN A 846 -47.04 41.88 -35.12
N ALA A 847 -46.26 42.22 -34.09
CA ALA A 847 -45.12 43.11 -34.24
C ALA A 847 -43.87 42.42 -34.84
N GLY A 848 -43.85 41.09 -34.93
CA GLY A 848 -42.71 40.31 -35.41
C GLY A 848 -41.49 40.38 -34.50
N ILE A 849 -41.70 40.68 -33.22
CA ILE A 849 -40.67 40.88 -32.20
C ILE A 849 -40.72 39.74 -31.18
N ASN A 850 -39.69 39.59 -30.34
CA ASN A 850 -39.64 38.54 -29.31
C ASN A 850 -39.84 37.12 -29.85
N THR A 851 -39.27 36.85 -31.03
CA THR A 851 -39.34 35.54 -31.67
C THR A 851 -38.76 34.49 -30.76
N LEU A 852 -39.53 33.46 -30.48
CA LEU A 852 -39.09 32.26 -29.82
C LEU A 852 -38.26 31.41 -30.79
N ALA A 853 -37.20 30.81 -30.27
CA ALA A 853 -36.44 29.82 -31.01
C ALA A 853 -37.39 28.70 -31.45
N PRO A 854 -37.27 28.18 -32.69
CA PRO A 854 -38.11 27.06 -33.12
C PRO A 854 -37.91 25.84 -32.22
N SER A 855 -36.71 25.62 -31.68
CA SER A 855 -36.51 24.63 -30.63
C SER A 855 -37.03 25.17 -29.29
N GLN A 856 -38.01 24.48 -28.71
CA GLN A 856 -38.62 24.83 -27.42
C GLN A 856 -38.63 23.62 -26.49
N THR A 857 -38.33 23.85 -25.21
CA THR A 857 -38.52 22.86 -24.15
C THR A 857 -39.92 22.98 -23.58
N ILE A 858 -40.67 21.89 -23.60
CA ILE A 858 -42.04 21.80 -23.11
C ILE A 858 -42.02 21.01 -21.80
N THR A 859 -42.42 21.64 -20.70
CA THR A 859 -42.54 21.03 -19.36
C THR A 859 -44.00 20.96 -18.88
N SER A 860 -44.89 21.68 -19.55
CA SER A 860 -46.34 21.72 -19.32
C SER A 860 -47.05 22.20 -20.61
N PRO A 861 -48.38 22.05 -20.75
CA PRO A 861 -49.09 22.53 -21.93
C PRO A 861 -48.80 24.00 -22.24
N LYS A 862 -48.31 24.29 -23.45
CA LYS A 862 -47.85 25.63 -23.85
C LYS A 862 -48.44 26.03 -25.20
N THR A 863 -48.90 27.28 -25.27
CA THR A 863 -49.43 27.91 -26.48
C THR A 863 -48.37 28.80 -27.12
N PHE A 864 -48.28 28.74 -28.45
CA PHE A 864 -47.40 29.53 -29.30
C PHE A 864 -48.21 30.25 -30.37
N TYR A 865 -47.80 31.46 -30.72
CA TYR A 865 -48.37 32.25 -31.81
C TYR A 865 -47.37 32.33 -32.97
N ILE A 866 -47.84 32.22 -34.19
CA ILE A 866 -47.02 32.09 -35.40
C ILE A 866 -47.27 33.29 -36.29
N ARG A 867 -46.19 33.91 -36.81
CA ARG A 867 -46.25 34.95 -37.83
C ARG A 867 -45.69 34.41 -39.14
N PHE A 868 -46.46 34.55 -40.22
CA PHE A 868 -46.15 34.13 -41.58
C PHE A 868 -45.72 35.33 -42.42
N THR A 869 -44.68 35.14 -43.22
CA THR A 869 -44.04 36.14 -44.09
C THR A 869 -43.71 35.49 -45.44
N SER A 870 -43.70 36.26 -46.52
CA SER A 870 -43.35 35.79 -47.87
C SER A 870 -42.83 36.98 -48.67
N GLY A 871 -41.98 36.72 -49.67
CA GLY A 871 -41.43 37.78 -50.52
C GLY A 871 -42.47 38.46 -51.42
N ASN A 872 -43.64 37.85 -51.62
CA ASN A 872 -44.66 38.33 -52.57
C ASN A 872 -45.95 38.85 -51.89
N GLY A 873 -46.00 38.88 -50.56
CA GLY A 873 -47.18 39.34 -49.83
C GLY A 873 -46.86 39.76 -48.40
N CYS A 874 -47.62 40.72 -47.88
CA CYS A 874 -47.54 41.24 -46.53
C CYS A 874 -47.91 40.15 -45.49
N PRO A 875 -47.38 40.23 -44.26
CA PRO A 875 -47.46 39.17 -43.26
C PRO A 875 -48.88 38.80 -42.78
N ASN A 876 -49.02 37.63 -42.12
CA ASN A 876 -50.25 37.14 -41.44
C ASN A 876 -49.93 36.31 -40.17
N THR A 877 -50.89 35.93 -39.29
CA THR A 877 -50.62 35.23 -37.99
C THR A 877 -51.59 34.06 -37.64
N ALA A 878 -51.15 33.06 -36.85
CA ALA A 878 -51.92 31.88 -36.36
C ALA A 878 -51.48 31.35 -34.96
N THR A 879 -52.08 30.27 -34.43
CA THR A 879 -51.82 29.71 -33.07
C THR A 879 -51.53 28.19 -33.07
N LEU A 880 -50.61 27.72 -32.21
CA LEU A 880 -50.22 26.30 -32.00
C LEU A 880 -50.13 25.94 -30.50
N ILE A 881 -50.77 24.85 -30.06
CA ILE A 881 -50.75 24.37 -28.67
C ILE A 881 -50.05 23.00 -28.58
N ILE A 882 -49.06 22.85 -27.68
CA ILE A 882 -48.32 21.60 -27.47
C ILE A 882 -48.40 21.16 -25.99
N SER A 883 -48.79 19.91 -25.73
CA SER A 883 -48.77 19.29 -24.38
C SER A 883 -47.79 18.12 -24.27
N LEU A 884 -47.30 17.86 -23.05
CA LEU A 884 -46.33 16.80 -22.75
C LEU A 884 -47.04 15.55 -22.19
N LYS A 885 -46.68 14.39 -22.73
CA LYS A 885 -47.02 13.05 -22.21
C LYS A 885 -45.77 12.41 -21.64
N SER A 886 -45.89 11.75 -20.50
CA SER A 886 -44.78 11.02 -19.89
C SER A 886 -44.93 9.51 -20.09
N PRO A 887 -43.85 8.79 -20.45
CA PRO A 887 -43.81 7.34 -20.43
C PRO A 887 -43.80 6.83 -18.99
N LYS A 888 -43.61 5.51 -18.83
CA LYS A 888 -43.46 4.85 -17.53
C LYS A 888 -42.18 4.00 -17.58
N LYS A 889 -41.49 3.87 -16.45
CA LYS A 889 -40.37 2.91 -16.29
C LYS A 889 -40.84 1.64 -15.57
N SER A 890 -40.09 0.56 -15.72
CA SER A 890 -40.32 -0.66 -14.95
C SER A 890 -39.83 -0.52 -13.52
N ASP A 891 -40.71 -0.81 -12.56
CA ASP A 891 -40.36 -0.81 -11.13
C ASP A 891 -39.67 -2.11 -10.67
N ILE A 892 -39.79 -3.17 -11.48
CA ILE A 892 -39.30 -4.51 -11.15
C ILE A 892 -38.03 -4.91 -11.90
N LEU A 893 -37.69 -4.24 -13.01
CA LEU A 893 -36.46 -4.51 -13.73
C LEU A 893 -35.25 -4.05 -12.92
N ARG A 894 -34.37 -5.00 -12.57
CA ARG A 894 -33.19 -4.80 -11.72
C ARG A 894 -32.02 -5.61 -12.28
N ASP A 895 -30.80 -5.16 -11.98
CA ASP A 895 -29.58 -5.89 -12.31
C ASP A 895 -29.63 -7.32 -11.74
N GLN A 896 -29.14 -8.29 -12.52
CA GLN A 896 -29.15 -9.71 -12.18
C GLN A 896 -27.72 -10.25 -12.15
N ILE A 897 -27.46 -11.19 -11.24
CA ILE A 897 -26.21 -11.94 -11.17
C ILE A 897 -26.55 -13.38 -11.52
N ILE A 898 -25.88 -13.93 -12.54
CA ILE A 898 -26.09 -15.31 -13.01
C ILE A 898 -24.76 -16.01 -13.22
N CYS A 899 -24.81 -17.32 -13.41
CA CYS A 899 -23.64 -18.14 -13.72
C CYS A 899 -23.14 -17.86 -15.13
N SER A 900 -21.86 -18.07 -15.41
CA SER A 900 -21.21 -17.64 -16.67
C SER A 900 -21.86 -18.19 -17.93
N ASP A 901 -22.43 -19.40 -17.87
CA ASP A 901 -23.13 -20.06 -18.98
C ASP A 901 -24.66 -20.01 -18.84
N ASP A 902 -25.16 -19.50 -17.71
CA ASP A 902 -26.60 -19.37 -17.47
C ASP A 902 -27.16 -18.17 -18.24
N LYS A 903 -28.49 -18.14 -18.31
CA LYS A 903 -29.22 -16.98 -18.82
C LYS A 903 -30.15 -16.44 -17.76
N ALA A 904 -30.12 -15.14 -17.54
CA ALA A 904 -31.08 -14.43 -16.73
C ALA A 904 -32.37 -14.23 -17.52
N VAL A 905 -33.51 -14.42 -16.85
CA VAL A 905 -34.78 -13.91 -17.36
C VAL A 905 -34.94 -12.47 -16.85
N LEU A 906 -34.69 -11.51 -17.72
CA LEU A 906 -34.98 -10.11 -17.43
C LEU A 906 -36.46 -9.85 -17.67
N ASN A 907 -37.16 -9.36 -16.63
CA ASN A 907 -38.59 -9.06 -16.70
C ASN A 907 -38.82 -7.56 -16.50
N ALA A 908 -39.38 -6.91 -17.52
CA ALA A 908 -39.76 -5.51 -17.43
C ALA A 908 -41.13 -5.29 -16.76
N GLY A 909 -41.87 -6.35 -16.44
CA GLY A 909 -43.19 -6.31 -15.81
C GLY A 909 -44.29 -5.95 -16.79
N ASP A 910 -45.53 -6.01 -16.31
CA ASP A 910 -46.73 -5.75 -17.12
C ASP A 910 -47.18 -4.28 -17.04
N GLY A 911 -48.10 -3.89 -17.93
CA GLY A 911 -48.70 -2.55 -17.95
C GLY A 911 -48.05 -1.57 -18.93
N PHE A 912 -47.20 -2.05 -19.83
CA PHE A 912 -46.69 -1.31 -21.00
C PHE A 912 -47.42 -1.76 -22.26
N THR A 913 -47.63 -0.83 -23.20
CA THR A 913 -48.27 -1.07 -24.50
C THR A 913 -47.40 -1.93 -25.41
N SER A 914 -46.08 -1.73 -25.38
CA SER A 914 -45.11 -2.53 -26.15
C SER A 914 -43.74 -2.56 -25.45
N TYR A 915 -42.93 -3.56 -25.80
CA TYR A 915 -41.56 -3.75 -25.34
C TYR A 915 -40.66 -3.86 -26.57
N LEU A 916 -39.46 -3.31 -26.52
CA LEU A 916 -38.42 -3.58 -27.49
C LEU A 916 -37.06 -3.67 -26.81
N TRP A 917 -36.54 -4.87 -26.69
CA TRP A 917 -35.24 -5.11 -26.09
C TRP A 917 -34.11 -4.84 -27.08
N SER A 918 -32.93 -4.54 -26.55
CA SER A 918 -31.65 -4.46 -27.30
C SER A 918 -31.34 -5.71 -28.13
N THR A 919 -31.96 -6.85 -27.83
CA THR A 919 -31.88 -8.10 -28.61
C THR A 919 -32.84 -8.13 -29.82
N GLY A 920 -33.72 -7.15 -29.95
CA GLY A 920 -34.81 -7.09 -30.93
C GLY A 920 -36.12 -7.76 -30.49
N ALA A 921 -36.14 -8.42 -29.32
CA ALA A 921 -37.36 -9.07 -28.82
C ALA A 921 -38.41 -8.05 -28.34
N THR A 922 -39.69 -8.38 -28.50
CA THR A 922 -40.81 -7.48 -28.14
C THR A 922 -41.72 -7.97 -27.01
N THR A 923 -41.28 -9.01 -26.32
CA THR A 923 -41.98 -9.62 -25.18
C THR A 923 -41.63 -8.89 -23.87
N SER A 924 -42.47 -9.01 -22.83
CA SER A 924 -42.23 -8.40 -21.50
C SER A 924 -41.02 -8.99 -20.76
N THR A 925 -40.54 -10.15 -21.22
CA THR A 925 -39.34 -10.82 -20.71
C THR A 925 -38.38 -11.19 -21.85
N ILE A 926 -37.09 -11.24 -21.54
CA ILE A 926 -36.07 -11.87 -22.40
C ILE A 926 -35.14 -12.74 -21.58
N THR A 927 -34.58 -13.76 -22.23
CA THR A 927 -33.62 -14.68 -21.62
C THR A 927 -32.25 -14.47 -22.23
N VAL A 928 -31.33 -13.89 -21.47
CA VAL A 928 -30.03 -13.41 -21.96
C VAL A 928 -28.88 -13.78 -21.05
N GLY A 929 -27.69 -13.95 -21.62
CA GLY A 929 -26.47 -14.25 -20.88
C GLY A 929 -25.86 -13.01 -20.24
N VAL A 930 -24.59 -13.10 -19.86
CA VAL A 930 -23.83 -12.00 -19.25
C VAL A 930 -23.65 -10.86 -20.26
N GLY A 931 -23.99 -9.63 -19.84
CA GLY A 931 -23.92 -8.46 -20.68
C GLY A 931 -24.78 -7.31 -20.15
N THR A 932 -24.66 -6.16 -20.80
CA THR A 932 -25.53 -5.00 -20.55
C THR A 932 -26.64 -4.98 -21.60
N TYR A 933 -27.88 -4.93 -21.15
CA TYR A 933 -29.07 -4.90 -22.00
C TYR A 933 -29.90 -3.67 -21.70
N PHE A 934 -30.73 -3.26 -22.66
CA PHE A 934 -31.77 -2.27 -22.43
C PHE A 934 -33.11 -2.74 -22.99
N VAL A 935 -34.19 -2.20 -22.44
CA VAL A 935 -35.56 -2.32 -22.97
C VAL A 935 -36.16 -0.94 -23.19
N ASP A 936 -36.73 -0.75 -24.36
CA ASP A 936 -37.59 0.38 -24.71
C ASP A 936 -39.02 0.00 -24.34
N LEU A 937 -39.60 0.73 -23.39
CA LEU A 937 -40.93 0.49 -22.83
C LEU A 937 -41.91 1.54 -23.31
N GLU A 938 -42.93 1.12 -24.07
CA GLU A 938 -43.96 2.03 -24.54
C GLU A 938 -45.11 2.12 -23.52
N PHE A 939 -45.44 3.33 -23.10
CA PHE A 939 -46.60 3.61 -22.26
C PHE A 939 -47.22 4.94 -22.67
N ASN A 940 -48.54 4.97 -22.84
CA ASN A 940 -49.28 6.16 -23.26
C ASN A 940 -48.77 6.80 -24.58
N GLY A 941 -48.27 5.96 -25.51
CA GLY A 941 -47.69 6.38 -26.79
C GLY A 941 -46.24 6.90 -26.72
N CYS A 942 -45.61 6.86 -25.55
CA CYS A 942 -44.25 7.34 -25.31
C CYS A 942 -43.32 6.18 -24.93
N VAL A 943 -42.05 6.26 -25.32
CA VAL A 943 -41.09 5.16 -25.17
C VAL A 943 -39.97 5.56 -24.21
N TYR A 944 -39.74 4.78 -23.15
CA TYR A 944 -38.63 4.98 -22.20
C TYR A 944 -37.60 3.85 -22.28
N ARG A 945 -36.32 4.20 -22.44
CA ARG A 945 -35.21 3.24 -22.47
C ARG A 945 -34.64 3.00 -21.07
N GLN A 946 -34.83 1.79 -20.55
CA GLN A 946 -34.26 1.37 -19.26
C GLN A 946 -33.12 0.37 -19.47
N THR A 947 -31.95 0.66 -18.89
CA THR A 947 -30.75 -0.21 -18.96
C THR A 947 -30.67 -1.11 -17.74
N VAL A 948 -30.21 -2.34 -17.93
CA VAL A 948 -30.02 -3.36 -16.89
C VAL A 948 -28.79 -4.20 -17.18
N ASN A 949 -28.04 -4.55 -16.13
CA ASN A 949 -26.84 -5.37 -16.24
C ASN A 949 -27.08 -6.79 -15.78
N VAL A 950 -26.59 -7.74 -16.56
CA VAL A 950 -26.50 -9.15 -16.21
C VAL A 950 -25.03 -9.48 -16.04
N THR A 951 -24.60 -9.76 -14.82
CA THR A 951 -23.18 -10.01 -14.51
C THR A 951 -22.93 -11.46 -14.13
N ALA A 952 -21.75 -11.96 -14.49
CA ALA A 952 -21.33 -13.30 -14.11
C ALA A 952 -21.00 -13.34 -12.62
N ALA A 953 -21.55 -14.32 -11.89
CA ALA A 953 -21.12 -14.65 -10.55
C ALA A 953 -19.65 -15.10 -10.58
N GLN A 954 -18.83 -14.57 -9.68
CA GLN A 954 -17.43 -14.96 -9.60
C GLN A 954 -17.31 -16.36 -8.99
N ALA A 955 -16.64 -17.28 -9.68
CA ALA A 955 -16.42 -18.63 -9.15
C ALA A 955 -15.53 -18.60 -7.90
N PRO A 956 -15.82 -19.43 -6.87
CA PRO A 956 -14.95 -19.57 -5.71
C PRO A 956 -13.62 -20.22 -6.11
N THR A 957 -12.50 -19.81 -5.52
CA THR A 957 -11.19 -20.42 -5.80
C THR A 957 -10.75 -21.28 -4.62
N ILE A 958 -10.49 -22.57 -4.85
CA ILE A 958 -9.90 -23.46 -3.83
C ILE A 958 -8.42 -23.11 -3.65
N THR A 959 -8.11 -22.45 -2.53
CA THR A 959 -6.76 -21.95 -2.23
C THR A 959 -5.84 -23.05 -1.72
N SER A 960 -6.36 -24.01 -0.96
CA SER A 960 -5.60 -25.19 -0.53
C SER A 960 -6.51 -26.35 -0.11
N ILE A 961 -5.99 -27.57 -0.24
CA ILE A 961 -6.60 -28.79 0.32
C ILE A 961 -5.59 -29.38 1.31
N VAL A 962 -5.96 -29.40 2.58
CA VAL A 962 -5.10 -29.91 3.66
C VAL A 962 -5.58 -31.30 4.05
N VAL A 963 -4.75 -32.31 3.84
CA VAL A 963 -5.06 -33.71 4.17
C VAL A 963 -4.31 -34.13 5.44
N THR A 964 -5.04 -34.60 6.44
CA THR A 964 -4.50 -35.14 7.70
C THR A 964 -5.17 -36.48 8.02
N GLY A 965 -4.43 -37.58 7.85
CA GLY A 965 -4.97 -38.93 8.05
C GLY A 965 -6.04 -39.26 7.00
N THR A 966 -7.26 -39.57 7.45
CA THR A 966 -8.44 -39.80 6.58
C THR A 966 -9.34 -38.56 6.48
N THR A 967 -8.85 -37.39 6.88
CA THR A 967 -9.61 -36.14 6.88
C THR A 967 -9.01 -35.14 5.88
N ALA A 968 -9.84 -34.48 5.09
CA ALA A 968 -9.46 -33.40 4.19
C ALA A 968 -10.23 -32.11 4.54
N THR A 969 -9.49 -31.00 4.67
CA THR A 969 -10.04 -29.66 4.88
C THR A 969 -9.80 -28.79 3.65
N ILE A 970 -10.87 -28.21 3.12
CA ILE A 970 -10.88 -27.45 1.86
C ILE A 970 -10.92 -25.96 2.18
N ASN A 971 -9.90 -25.21 1.78
CA ASN A 971 -9.88 -23.75 1.99
C ASN A 971 -10.20 -23.05 0.68
N VAL A 972 -11.07 -22.05 0.75
CA VAL A 972 -11.67 -21.39 -0.42
C VAL A 972 -11.66 -19.88 -0.20
N SER A 973 -11.42 -19.12 -1.26
CA SER A 973 -11.51 -17.66 -1.27
C SER A 973 -12.13 -17.16 -2.58
N GLY A 974 -12.66 -15.93 -2.59
CA GLY A 974 -13.35 -15.38 -3.77
C GLY A 974 -14.74 -15.98 -3.99
N GLY A 975 -15.52 -15.41 -4.90
CA GLY A 975 -16.92 -15.81 -5.11
C GLY A 975 -17.86 -15.54 -3.94
N THR A 976 -19.11 -16.00 -4.05
CA THR A 976 -20.18 -15.60 -3.12
C THR A 976 -20.33 -16.58 -1.94
N ALA A 977 -19.99 -16.15 -0.72
CA ALA A 977 -20.21 -16.94 0.50
C ALA A 977 -21.70 -17.01 0.93
N PRO A 978 -22.13 -18.02 1.71
CA PRO A 978 -21.37 -19.18 2.19
C PRO A 978 -21.13 -20.23 1.10
N TYR A 979 -20.03 -20.99 1.23
CA TYR A 979 -19.68 -22.07 0.31
C TYR A 979 -20.24 -23.41 0.77
N GLN A 980 -20.51 -24.30 -0.19
CA GLN A 980 -20.79 -25.71 0.07
C GLN A 980 -19.78 -26.60 -0.64
N TYR A 981 -19.51 -27.75 -0.03
CA TYR A 981 -18.43 -28.65 -0.40
C TYR A 981 -19.01 -30.04 -0.64
N SER A 982 -18.56 -30.74 -1.68
CA SER A 982 -18.95 -32.12 -1.95
C SER A 982 -17.76 -32.95 -2.44
N LEU A 983 -17.76 -34.25 -2.20
CA LEU A 983 -16.75 -35.18 -2.74
C LEU A 983 -17.21 -35.93 -3.99
N ASN A 984 -18.51 -36.08 -4.18
CA ASN A 984 -19.10 -36.73 -5.34
C ASN A 984 -19.76 -35.74 -6.33
N GLY A 985 -19.80 -34.45 -5.96
CA GLY A 985 -20.37 -33.39 -6.77
C GLY A 985 -21.90 -33.28 -6.69
N SER A 986 -22.56 -34.10 -5.85
CA SER A 986 -24.01 -34.08 -5.64
C SER A 986 -24.40 -33.88 -4.17
N ASP A 987 -23.66 -34.47 -3.23
CA ASP A 987 -23.96 -34.36 -1.79
C ASP A 987 -23.13 -33.22 -1.19
N TYR A 988 -23.72 -32.03 -1.14
CA TYR A 988 -23.04 -30.83 -0.63
C TYR A 988 -23.29 -30.63 0.87
N GLN A 989 -22.22 -30.34 1.61
CA GLN A 989 -22.22 -29.99 3.02
C GLN A 989 -21.68 -28.57 3.23
N ASN A 990 -22.12 -27.90 4.30
CA ASN A 990 -21.64 -26.55 4.65
C ASN A 990 -20.26 -26.58 5.32
N SER A 991 -19.88 -27.72 5.91
CA SER A 991 -18.56 -27.91 6.49
C SER A 991 -17.53 -28.08 5.38
N ASN A 992 -16.42 -27.40 5.50
CA ASN A 992 -15.28 -27.57 4.59
C ASN A 992 -14.38 -28.76 4.98
N VAL A 993 -14.82 -29.60 5.92
CA VAL A 993 -14.06 -30.74 6.45
C VAL A 993 -14.77 -32.05 6.11
N PHE A 994 -14.08 -32.95 5.43
CA PHE A 994 -14.51 -34.33 5.18
C PHE A 994 -13.66 -35.30 5.97
N SER A 995 -14.27 -36.16 6.77
CA SER A 995 -13.58 -37.16 7.59
C SER A 995 -13.94 -38.58 7.15
N GLY A 996 -13.12 -39.57 7.53
CA GLY A 996 -13.38 -40.98 7.23
C GLY A 996 -13.18 -41.36 5.76
N LEU A 997 -12.39 -40.58 5.02
CA LEU A 997 -12.11 -40.85 3.61
C LEU A 997 -11.31 -42.12 3.44
N THR A 998 -11.72 -42.92 2.46
CA THR A 998 -10.97 -44.09 2.03
C THR A 998 -9.63 -43.66 1.44
N ARG A 999 -8.65 -44.56 1.47
CA ARG A 999 -7.33 -44.28 0.89
C ARG A 999 -7.42 -44.34 -0.64
N GLY A 1000 -6.68 -43.48 -1.32
CA GLY A 1000 -6.71 -43.31 -2.77
C GLY A 1000 -7.07 -41.88 -3.22
N PRO A 1001 -7.15 -41.63 -4.53
CA PRO A 1001 -7.48 -40.32 -5.09
C PRO A 1001 -8.96 -39.97 -4.87
N HIS A 1002 -9.21 -38.70 -4.57
CA HIS A 1002 -10.52 -38.11 -4.38
C HIS A 1002 -10.65 -36.83 -5.20
N LYS A 1003 -11.89 -36.41 -5.44
CA LYS A 1003 -12.20 -35.11 -5.99
C LYS A 1003 -12.99 -34.31 -4.96
N VAL A 1004 -12.82 -33.00 -4.99
CA VAL A 1004 -13.69 -32.09 -4.23
C VAL A 1004 -14.30 -31.07 -5.16
N TYR A 1005 -15.55 -30.74 -4.87
CA TYR A 1005 -16.40 -29.82 -5.61
C TYR A 1005 -16.81 -28.71 -4.64
N VAL A 1006 -16.57 -27.46 -5.01
CA VAL A 1006 -16.90 -26.30 -4.18
C VAL A 1006 -17.80 -25.36 -4.96
N ILE A 1007 -19.00 -25.10 -4.41
CA ILE A 1007 -19.94 -24.10 -4.94
C ILE A 1007 -20.08 -22.94 -3.95
N GLY A 1008 -20.27 -21.73 -4.46
CA GLY A 1008 -20.72 -20.59 -3.66
C GLY A 1008 -22.23 -20.63 -3.44
N ARG A 1009 -22.74 -19.66 -2.69
CA ARG A 1009 -24.19 -19.45 -2.48
C ARG A 1009 -24.92 -19.19 -3.80
N ASP A 1010 -24.21 -18.65 -4.78
CA ASP A 1010 -24.69 -18.43 -6.14
C ASP A 1010 -24.96 -19.73 -6.91
N GLY A 1011 -24.42 -20.88 -6.47
CA GLY A 1011 -24.82 -22.21 -6.96
C GLY A 1011 -24.38 -22.53 -8.38
N CYS A 1012 -23.44 -21.76 -8.93
CA CYS A 1012 -23.19 -21.71 -10.37
C CYS A 1012 -22.47 -22.90 -10.98
N LEU A 1013 -21.14 -22.95 -10.85
CA LEU A 1013 -20.36 -24.10 -11.26
C LEU A 1013 -19.43 -24.47 -10.10
N PRO A 1014 -19.38 -25.75 -9.73
CA PRO A 1014 -18.44 -26.20 -8.73
C PRO A 1014 -17.03 -26.03 -9.27
N VAL A 1015 -16.15 -25.43 -8.48
CA VAL A 1015 -14.71 -25.56 -8.72
C VAL A 1015 -14.29 -26.94 -8.24
N ILE A 1016 -13.71 -27.70 -9.17
CA ILE A 1016 -13.37 -29.11 -8.99
C ILE A 1016 -11.86 -29.23 -8.80
N LYS A 1017 -11.44 -30.02 -7.83
CA LYS A 1017 -10.02 -30.26 -7.59
C LYS A 1017 -9.73 -31.65 -7.08
N ASP A 1018 -8.68 -32.26 -7.62
CA ASP A 1018 -8.25 -33.60 -7.25
C ASP A 1018 -7.32 -33.52 -6.04
N PHE A 1019 -7.49 -34.45 -5.10
CA PHE A 1019 -6.58 -34.61 -3.96
C PHE A 1019 -6.41 -36.10 -3.64
N LEU A 1020 -5.39 -36.45 -2.85
CA LEU A 1020 -5.04 -37.84 -2.59
C LEU A 1020 -4.96 -38.10 -1.09
N ILE A 1021 -5.68 -39.12 -0.62
CA ILE A 1021 -5.47 -39.71 0.70
C ILE A 1021 -4.45 -40.82 0.54
N LEU A 1022 -3.19 -40.57 0.91
CA LEU A 1022 -2.10 -41.50 0.63
C LEU A 1022 -2.28 -42.85 1.36
N ASN A 1023 -2.16 -43.95 0.63
CA ASN A 1023 -2.11 -45.28 1.23
C ASN A 1023 -0.69 -45.68 1.62
N LEU A 1024 -0.19 -45.18 2.74
CA LEU A 1024 1.11 -45.57 3.27
C LEU A 1024 1.01 -46.95 3.94
N ILE A 1025 1.17 -48.02 3.14
CA ILE A 1025 1.40 -49.36 3.66
C ILE A 1025 2.82 -49.46 4.22
N ASN A 1026 2.97 -50.08 5.38
CA ASN A 1026 4.23 -50.21 6.11
C ASN A 1026 4.66 -51.68 6.26
N THR A 1027 4.05 -52.60 5.52
CA THR A 1027 4.42 -54.01 5.53
C THR A 1027 4.29 -54.61 4.14
N ILE A 1028 5.31 -55.34 3.70
CA ILE A 1028 5.28 -56.18 2.49
C ILE A 1028 5.80 -57.59 2.83
N THR A 1029 5.26 -58.59 2.16
CA THR A 1029 5.66 -60.00 2.24
C THR A 1029 6.08 -60.48 0.86
N PRO A 1030 7.28 -60.12 0.36
CA PRO A 1030 7.68 -60.38 -1.02
C PRO A 1030 8.09 -61.85 -1.28
N ASN A 1031 7.17 -62.78 -1.00
CA ASN A 1031 7.32 -64.23 -1.13
C ASN A 1031 6.76 -64.78 -2.47
N GLY A 1032 6.08 -63.95 -3.27
CA GLY A 1032 5.54 -64.29 -4.58
C GLY A 1032 4.20 -65.01 -4.54
N ASP A 1033 3.42 -64.89 -3.46
CA ASP A 1033 2.11 -65.55 -3.32
C ASP A 1033 0.92 -64.72 -3.89
N GLY A 1034 1.22 -63.54 -4.44
CA GLY A 1034 0.25 -62.58 -4.99
C GLY A 1034 -0.32 -61.61 -3.97
N ARG A 1035 0.06 -61.68 -2.68
CA ARG A 1035 -0.48 -60.84 -1.60
C ARG A 1035 0.62 -60.03 -0.92
N ASN A 1036 0.46 -58.71 -0.92
CA ASN A 1036 1.42 -57.75 -0.33
C ASN A 1036 2.88 -57.95 -0.80
N ASP A 1037 3.07 -58.46 -2.02
CA ASP A 1037 4.40 -58.70 -2.59
C ASP A 1037 5.14 -57.41 -2.95
N VAL A 1038 4.40 -56.31 -3.16
CA VAL A 1038 4.98 -55.04 -3.60
C VAL A 1038 4.54 -53.88 -2.72
N LEU A 1039 5.46 -52.95 -2.54
CA LEU A 1039 5.21 -51.61 -2.05
C LEU A 1039 4.70 -50.76 -3.22
N ASP A 1040 3.38 -50.52 -3.25
CA ASP A 1040 2.71 -49.78 -4.32
C ASP A 1040 2.30 -48.38 -3.84
N TYR A 1041 2.98 -47.35 -4.34
CA TYR A 1041 2.63 -45.94 -4.16
C TYR A 1041 2.37 -45.25 -5.50
N SER A 1042 1.82 -45.98 -6.47
CA SER A 1042 1.52 -45.46 -7.81
C SER A 1042 0.54 -44.29 -7.86
N ASP A 1043 -0.27 -44.09 -6.82
CA ASP A 1043 -1.20 -42.96 -6.73
C ASP A 1043 -0.50 -41.60 -6.62
N LEU A 1044 0.80 -41.57 -6.28
CA LEU A 1044 1.61 -40.35 -6.27
C LEU A 1044 1.83 -39.74 -7.67
N LYS A 1045 1.36 -40.39 -8.74
CA LYS A 1045 1.38 -39.87 -10.11
C LYS A 1045 0.74 -38.49 -10.28
N ILE A 1046 -0.17 -38.10 -9.38
CA ILE A 1046 -0.82 -36.78 -9.39
C ILE A 1046 0.01 -35.69 -8.68
N LYS A 1047 1.18 -36.04 -8.12
CA LYS A 1047 2.08 -35.13 -7.39
C LYS A 1047 3.32 -34.81 -8.23
N ASP A 1048 3.90 -33.63 -8.03
CA ASP A 1048 5.09 -33.18 -8.75
C ASP A 1048 6.37 -33.63 -8.03
N GLN A 1049 7.46 -33.87 -8.76
CA GLN A 1049 8.80 -34.16 -8.20
C GLN A 1049 8.86 -35.26 -7.13
N VAL A 1050 8.13 -36.37 -7.35
CA VAL A 1050 8.09 -37.50 -6.41
C VAL A 1050 9.46 -38.18 -6.33
N ASN A 1051 9.96 -38.39 -5.11
CA ASN A 1051 11.12 -39.23 -4.84
C ASN A 1051 10.87 -40.12 -3.62
N ILE A 1052 11.46 -41.31 -3.61
CA ILE A 1052 11.45 -42.21 -2.46
C ILE A 1052 12.81 -42.87 -2.31
N GLU A 1053 13.21 -43.03 -1.06
CA GLU A 1053 14.41 -43.70 -0.62
C GLU A 1053 14.05 -44.66 0.51
N VAL A 1054 14.55 -45.90 0.44
CA VAL A 1054 14.41 -46.93 1.47
C VAL A 1054 15.81 -47.32 1.94
N ALA A 1055 16.01 -47.36 3.25
CA ALA A 1055 17.27 -47.71 3.90
C ALA A 1055 17.08 -48.81 4.94
N ASP A 1056 18.14 -49.60 5.17
CA ASP A 1056 18.18 -50.58 6.24
C ASP A 1056 18.34 -49.94 7.64
N ARG A 1057 18.43 -50.77 8.68
CA ARG A 1057 18.56 -50.32 10.07
C ARG A 1057 19.85 -49.56 10.39
N TYR A 1058 20.85 -49.65 9.52
CA TYR A 1058 22.11 -48.94 9.65
C TYR A 1058 22.13 -47.65 8.81
N GLY A 1059 21.00 -47.32 8.15
CA GLY A 1059 20.87 -46.16 7.29
C GLY A 1059 21.47 -46.36 5.90
N ALA A 1060 21.88 -47.58 5.53
CA ALA A 1060 22.36 -47.85 4.19
C ALA A 1060 21.16 -47.94 3.22
N THR A 1061 21.16 -47.08 2.19
CA THR A 1061 20.11 -47.06 1.17
C THR A 1061 20.07 -48.40 0.43
N VAL A 1062 18.95 -49.12 0.56
CA VAL A 1062 18.70 -50.37 -0.15
C VAL A 1062 17.91 -50.13 -1.43
N TYR A 1063 17.10 -49.08 -1.50
CA TYR A 1063 16.34 -48.75 -2.70
C TYR A 1063 16.07 -47.25 -2.84
N LYS A 1064 16.03 -46.75 -4.07
CA LYS A 1064 15.69 -45.36 -4.38
C LYS A 1064 15.00 -45.26 -5.73
N SER A 1065 14.05 -44.35 -5.87
CA SER A 1065 13.39 -44.06 -7.12
C SER A 1065 12.84 -42.64 -7.15
N SER A 1066 12.81 -42.05 -8.34
CA SER A 1066 12.13 -40.77 -8.63
C SER A 1066 10.95 -40.95 -9.59
N ASN A 1067 10.50 -42.20 -9.78
CA ASN A 1067 9.32 -42.48 -10.59
C ASN A 1067 8.05 -42.18 -9.78
N ASN A 1068 7.11 -41.47 -10.38
CA ASN A 1068 5.83 -41.13 -9.75
C ASN A 1068 4.77 -42.27 -9.84
N ASN A 1069 5.03 -43.31 -10.65
CA ASN A 1069 4.28 -44.58 -10.65
C ASN A 1069 5.06 -45.67 -9.88
N TYR A 1070 5.32 -45.40 -8.61
CA TYR A 1070 6.26 -46.19 -7.81
C TYR A 1070 5.68 -47.54 -7.37
N LYS A 1071 6.32 -48.64 -7.79
CA LYS A 1071 6.09 -50.01 -7.29
C LYS A 1071 7.40 -50.71 -7.04
N TRP A 1072 7.54 -51.38 -5.90
CA TRP A 1072 8.78 -52.09 -5.53
C TRP A 1072 8.53 -53.42 -4.84
N ASP A 1073 9.19 -54.47 -5.31
CA ASP A 1073 9.02 -55.86 -4.84
C ASP A 1073 9.87 -56.22 -3.61
N GLY A 1074 10.47 -55.24 -2.94
CA GLY A 1074 11.30 -55.49 -1.76
C GLY A 1074 12.65 -56.15 -2.05
N LYS A 1075 13.07 -56.28 -3.32
CA LYS A 1075 14.30 -56.99 -3.73
C LYS A 1075 15.29 -56.05 -4.42
N PRO A 1076 16.24 -55.43 -3.69
CA PRO A 1076 17.24 -54.57 -4.30
C PRO A 1076 18.18 -55.38 -5.19
N GLY A 1077 18.17 -55.08 -6.49
CA GLY A 1077 18.94 -55.83 -7.49
C GLY A 1077 18.52 -57.31 -7.61
N GLY A 1078 17.26 -57.65 -7.31
CA GLY A 1078 16.73 -59.01 -7.40
C GLY A 1078 17.07 -59.93 -6.21
N ARG A 1079 17.81 -59.44 -5.20
CA ARG A 1079 18.15 -60.21 -3.99
C ARG A 1079 17.13 -59.97 -2.88
N SER A 1080 16.74 -61.02 -2.16
CA SER A 1080 15.85 -60.90 -1.00
C SER A 1080 16.52 -60.11 0.12
N LEU A 1081 15.79 -59.14 0.67
CA LEU A 1081 16.19 -58.46 1.89
C LEU A 1081 15.90 -59.34 3.12
N PRO A 1082 16.77 -59.34 4.15
CA PRO A 1082 16.47 -60.03 5.40
C PRO A 1082 15.14 -59.54 6.00
N THR A 1083 14.40 -60.46 6.64
CA THR A 1083 13.21 -60.09 7.41
C THR A 1083 13.59 -59.07 8.47
N GLY A 1084 12.95 -57.90 8.41
CA GLY A 1084 13.27 -56.81 9.31
C GLY A 1084 12.53 -55.53 8.97
N THR A 1085 12.71 -54.56 9.85
CA THR A 1085 12.19 -53.21 9.65
C THR A 1085 13.21 -52.38 8.87
N TYR A 1086 12.73 -51.72 7.84
CA TYR A 1086 13.44 -50.75 7.00
C TYR A 1086 12.81 -49.38 7.20
N TRP A 1087 13.49 -48.32 6.80
CA TRP A 1087 12.99 -46.95 6.88
C TRP A 1087 12.87 -46.39 5.48
N TYR A 1088 11.82 -45.65 5.22
CA TYR A 1088 11.68 -44.94 3.95
C TYR A 1088 11.41 -43.46 4.17
N ILE A 1089 11.83 -42.66 3.21
CA ILE A 1089 11.47 -41.26 3.06
C ILE A 1089 10.91 -41.10 1.66
N ILE A 1090 9.71 -40.56 1.54
CA ILE A 1090 9.04 -40.22 0.29
C ILE A 1090 8.74 -38.73 0.27
N ARG A 1091 9.16 -38.02 -0.78
CA ARG A 1091 8.97 -36.58 -0.95
C ARG A 1091 8.27 -36.28 -2.26
N TRP A 1092 7.52 -35.20 -2.31
CA TRP A 1092 6.93 -34.65 -3.53
C TRP A 1092 6.71 -33.15 -3.35
N VAL A 1093 6.27 -32.46 -4.39
CA VAL A 1093 5.80 -31.07 -4.34
C VAL A 1093 4.31 -31.08 -4.65
N GLU A 1094 3.54 -30.37 -3.83
CA GLU A 1094 2.11 -30.18 -4.09
C GLU A 1094 1.94 -29.31 -5.34
N PRO A 1095 1.26 -29.81 -6.41
CA PRO A 1095 1.13 -29.07 -7.65
C PRO A 1095 0.48 -27.70 -7.49
N ASP A 1096 -0.35 -27.51 -6.47
CA ASP A 1096 -1.16 -26.32 -6.27
C ASP A 1096 -0.47 -25.22 -5.49
N THR A 1097 0.12 -25.59 -4.35
CA THR A 1097 0.77 -24.64 -3.45
C THR A 1097 2.24 -24.45 -3.79
N LYS A 1098 2.79 -25.31 -4.67
CA LYS A 1098 4.22 -25.45 -4.95
C LYS A 1098 5.05 -25.72 -3.70
N LEU A 1099 4.40 -26.18 -2.62
CA LEU A 1099 5.07 -26.51 -1.36
C LEU A 1099 5.63 -27.93 -1.42
N PRO A 1100 6.89 -28.14 -1.00
CA PRO A 1100 7.45 -29.48 -0.86
C PRO A 1100 6.82 -30.20 0.36
N VAL A 1101 6.49 -31.47 0.18
CA VAL A 1101 5.98 -32.40 1.19
C VAL A 1101 6.95 -33.57 1.31
N SER A 1102 7.21 -34.00 2.54
CA SER A 1102 8.10 -35.13 2.85
C SER A 1102 7.44 -35.99 3.92
N HIS A 1103 7.34 -37.29 3.67
CA HIS A 1103 6.89 -38.30 4.62
C HIS A 1103 7.98 -39.32 4.86
N SER A 1104 8.24 -39.62 6.13
CA SER A 1104 9.14 -40.68 6.53
C SER A 1104 8.41 -41.70 7.40
N GLY A 1105 8.75 -42.97 7.24
CA GLY A 1105 8.14 -44.05 8.00
C GLY A 1105 9.02 -45.28 8.04
N TRP A 1106 8.50 -46.34 8.64
CA TRP A 1106 9.12 -47.65 8.63
C TRP A 1106 8.34 -48.62 7.74
N LEU A 1107 9.03 -49.61 7.18
CA LEU A 1107 8.51 -50.66 6.31
C LEU A 1107 9.02 -52.00 6.83
N LEU A 1108 8.12 -52.84 7.33
CA LEU A 1108 8.43 -54.23 7.66
C LEU A 1108 8.46 -55.05 6.37
N ILE A 1109 9.64 -55.56 6.02
CA ILE A 1109 9.77 -56.56 4.96
C ILE A 1109 9.86 -57.91 5.66
N LYS A 1110 8.88 -58.79 5.39
CA LYS A 1110 8.84 -60.13 5.97
C LYS A 1110 9.00 -61.18 4.89
N ASN A 1111 10.24 -61.62 4.70
CA ASN A 1111 10.61 -62.75 3.88
C ASN A 1111 10.60 -64.03 4.73
N ARG A 1112 9.66 -64.92 4.43
CA ARG A 1112 9.71 -66.30 4.92
C ARG A 1112 10.67 -67.08 4.01
N GLU A 1113 11.95 -67.00 4.32
CA GLU A 1113 12.88 -68.08 3.95
C GLU A 1113 12.85 -69.15 5.05
#